data_AF-A0A085N795-F1
#
_entry.id   AF-A0A085N795-F1
#
_cell.length_a   1.000
_cell.length_b   1.000
_cell.length_c   1.000
_cell.angle_alpha   90.00
_cell.angle_beta   90.00
_cell.angle_gamma   90.00
#
_symmetry.space_group_name_H-M   'P 1'
#
loop_
_entity.id
_entity.type
_entity.pdbx_description
1 polymer ?
#
loop_
_entity_poly.entity_id
_entity_poly.type
_entity_poly.pdbx_seq_one_letter_code
_entity_poly.pdbx_strand_id
1 'polypeptide(L)'
;MLQVKCYACCIPMALAPLLTAIFRCCSCERPNLEATTRGSNRNLSECSEEVRCLNRALDTISEEQRLIRLLLRNYKAAVRPMVSYGHLGGVRKGPPVIVRTTIVIKSIYSVDEVNMEFKAQIVLLQRWTDLRLQYAHLATPRPKMLHLNHDQIIWKPDTFFQNERYGHFHVVKNLNTALKVKPDGEILHSVRLLDQIWFLLLSHSAYVVLRFVMAFSCVMNLLKYPMDIQKCVIEFSSYAYTTEDIVYIWDDQSFVVDPAVNSALPNMAIKSITNGTCSSKTNTGMTANLPPVSYAKALDVWIGACVIFVFASLVEYAFVNFMGLSREIEGRKLFCLNQQRCYRSLLSKPLMEARKVNSFMEKPYGGQNATCWASDAKVPRFWRSENSVQAVYDQMSTEEMRYFAENAFDLEATMRLLRSDRLRRAEDRDNRGLFRIPGERKRPALSMAYSCRPASHAGSWYSDNERELNNQLDQWLRSVKVDHSPARVIISPHAGYVYCGSCAAYAYKQIDPSTIDRIFILGPSHHVCLNGCALSKYDSYSTPFYDLVVDQSTNRELWDTKSFETMELRTDAAEHSIEMQLPYIAKVMESRRGEFTIVPILVGSLSPSRQAAYGRIFARYLADPRNCFVVSSDFCHWGHRFQFTTYDKSCGEISASIEAMDREAMNIIETLDPYAFNDYLKRTNNTICGRHPISVMLQASEYFHQANNHRASFQFLNYTQSNQCRSIHDSSVSYASGSLVIRPG
;
A
#
# COMPACT_ATOMS: atom_id res chain seq x y z
N MET A 1 11.86 13.31 -20.30
CA MET A 1 11.62 14.76 -20.49
C MET A 1 11.04 15.27 -19.18
N LEU A 2 11.86 15.91 -18.35
CA LEU A 2 11.52 16.36 -16.98
C LEU A 2 11.08 17.83 -17.00
N GLN A 3 10.01 18.25 -16.33
CA GLN A 3 9.60 19.68 -16.19
C GLN A 3 9.10 19.89 -14.74
N VAL A 4 9.42 21.01 -14.07
CA VAL A 4 9.17 21.23 -12.61
C VAL A 4 8.51 22.60 -12.39
N LYS A 5 7.69 22.86 -11.34
CA LYS A 5 6.98 24.16 -11.14
C LYS A 5 6.52 24.45 -9.65
N CYS A 6 6.15 25.70 -9.19
CA CYS A 6 6.07 26.09 -7.73
C CYS A 6 4.93 27.05 -7.18
N TYR A 7 4.44 26.88 -5.90
CA TYR A 7 3.30 27.60 -5.20
C TYR A 7 3.24 27.63 -3.68
N ALA A 8 2.37 28.50 -3.09
CA ALA A 8 2.26 28.74 -1.63
C ALA A 8 0.94 29.60 -1.15
N CYS A 9 0.28 29.36 0.05
CA CYS A 9 -0.67 30.23 0.91
C CYS A 9 -0.85 29.81 2.46
N CYS A 10 -1.37 30.59 3.48
CA CYS A 10 -0.72 31.26 4.69
C CYS A 10 -1.35 31.05 6.13
N ILE A 11 -0.62 31.45 7.22
CA ILE A 11 -0.89 32.00 8.62
C ILE A 11 -1.08 31.08 9.91
N PRO A 12 -0.95 31.56 11.22
CA PRO A 12 0.24 31.44 12.13
C PRO A 12 0.01 31.07 13.66
N MET A 13 1.10 31.01 14.45
CA MET A 13 1.37 31.63 15.80
C MET A 13 1.94 30.77 16.97
N ALA A 14 3.01 31.31 17.57
CA ALA A 14 3.28 31.51 19.01
C ALA A 14 4.02 30.47 19.92
N LEU A 15 5.16 30.97 20.45
CA LEU A 15 5.72 30.90 21.82
C LEU A 15 6.38 29.62 22.40
N ALA A 16 7.56 29.87 22.99
CA ALA A 16 8.40 28.99 23.81
C ALA A 16 7.87 28.83 25.26
N PRO A 17 8.31 27.83 26.04
CA PRO A 17 9.57 27.96 26.81
C PRO A 17 10.34 26.64 27.05
N LEU A 18 11.68 26.69 27.21
CA LEU A 18 12.43 25.74 28.06
C LEU A 18 13.87 26.21 28.32
N LEU A 19 14.06 26.72 29.54
CA LEU A 19 15.32 26.93 30.25
C LEU A 19 15.36 25.86 31.35
N THR A 20 16.14 24.78 31.18
CA THR A 20 16.61 23.92 32.28
C THR A 20 17.63 22.90 31.76
N ALA A 21 18.87 23.31 31.56
CA ALA A 21 20.01 22.39 31.40
C ALA A 21 21.37 23.06 31.65
N ILE A 22 21.50 23.95 32.65
CA ILE A 22 22.80 24.45 33.13
C ILE A 22 22.74 24.60 34.65
N PHE A 23 22.59 23.49 35.37
CA PHE A 23 22.86 23.42 36.81
C PHE A 23 23.31 21.99 37.16
N ARG A 24 24.50 21.62 36.69
CA ARG A 24 25.32 20.53 37.24
C ARG A 24 26.80 20.87 37.06
N CYS A 25 27.25 21.90 37.77
CA CYS A 25 28.64 22.08 38.16
C CYS A 25 28.68 23.24 39.15
N CYS A 26 28.54 22.94 40.44
CA CYS A 26 29.13 23.67 41.57
C CYS A 26 28.54 23.10 42.86
N SER A 27 29.26 22.14 43.45
CA SER A 27 29.14 21.86 44.88
C SER A 27 29.89 22.97 45.63
N CYS A 28 29.21 23.73 46.47
CA CYS A 28 29.77 24.35 47.68
C CYS A 28 28.61 24.77 48.60
N GLU A 29 28.68 24.28 49.83
CA GLU A 29 27.68 24.38 50.88
C GLU A 29 27.51 25.82 51.41
N ARG A 30 26.28 26.15 51.85
CA ARG A 30 26.03 27.27 52.77
C ARG A 30 26.39 26.84 54.20
N PRO A 31 26.70 27.79 55.10
CA PRO A 31 25.63 28.16 56.05
C PRO A 31 25.55 29.65 56.43
N ASN A 32 24.31 30.06 56.71
CA ASN A 32 23.79 31.09 57.62
C ASN A 32 24.68 32.26 58.10
N LEU A 33 24.16 33.49 57.99
CA LEU A 33 24.01 34.40 59.13
C LEU A 33 23.03 35.55 58.85
N GLU A 34 22.15 35.82 59.82
CA GLU A 34 21.32 37.01 59.93
C GLU A 34 22.13 38.24 60.41
N ALA A 35 21.57 39.41 60.10
CA ALA A 35 21.66 40.68 60.82
C ALA A 35 22.96 41.53 60.79
N THR A 36 22.68 42.85 60.83
CA THR A 36 23.49 44.01 61.25
C THR A 36 24.27 44.83 60.21
N THR A 37 23.82 46.09 60.19
CA THR A 37 24.42 47.34 59.72
C THR A 37 25.91 47.51 60.04
N ARG A 38 26.72 47.82 59.02
CA ARG A 38 27.72 48.93 59.01
C ARG A 38 28.53 48.91 57.71
N GLY A 39 28.81 50.10 57.22
CA GLY A 39 29.57 50.31 55.99
C GLY A 39 30.97 49.71 56.05
N SER A 40 31.38 49.12 54.94
CA SER A 40 32.77 48.97 54.54
C SER A 40 32.78 48.70 53.05
N ASN A 41 33.54 49.51 52.32
CA ASN A 41 34.00 49.25 50.96
C ASN A 41 34.33 47.77 50.78
N ARG A 42 33.59 47.06 49.92
CA ARG A 42 34.06 45.82 49.30
C ARG A 42 34.31 46.10 47.84
N ASN A 43 35.51 45.71 47.43
CA ASN A 43 36.20 46.11 46.23
C ASN A 43 35.47 45.66 44.96
N LEU A 44 35.46 46.54 43.95
CA LEU A 44 35.17 46.23 42.54
C LEU A 44 36.11 45.18 41.91
N SER A 45 36.99 44.53 42.68
CA SER A 45 37.94 43.53 42.19
C SER A 45 37.37 42.11 42.09
N GLU A 46 36.34 41.76 42.88
CA GLU A 46 35.73 40.41 42.84
C GLU A 46 34.79 40.20 41.64
N CYS A 47 34.10 41.24 41.16
CA CYS A 47 33.42 41.19 39.85
C CYS A 47 34.39 41.09 38.65
N SER A 48 35.70 41.25 38.86
CA SER A 48 36.69 41.19 37.77
C SER A 48 37.14 39.76 37.45
N GLU A 49 37.02 38.82 38.39
CA GLU A 49 37.45 37.43 38.16
C GLU A 49 36.42 36.60 37.39
N GLU A 50 35.12 36.79 37.63
CA GLU A 50 34.06 36.16 36.83
C GLU A 50 34.06 36.68 35.38
N VAL A 51 34.27 37.99 35.19
CA VAL A 51 34.45 38.61 33.87
C VAL A 51 35.75 38.16 33.20
N ARG A 52 36.84 37.97 33.96
CA ARG A 52 38.10 37.41 33.42
C ARG A 52 37.96 35.94 33.05
N CYS A 53 37.18 35.14 33.77
CA CYS A 53 36.98 33.73 33.47
C CYS A 53 36.10 33.57 32.21
N LEU A 54 35.07 34.42 32.07
CA LEU A 54 34.26 34.52 30.84
C LEU A 54 35.09 35.02 29.65
N ASN A 55 35.95 36.01 29.86
CA ASN A 55 36.86 36.52 28.82
C ASN A 55 37.94 35.51 28.44
N ARG A 56 38.50 34.74 29.38
CA ARG A 56 39.43 33.63 29.08
C ARG A 56 38.74 32.48 28.34
N ALA A 57 37.48 32.19 28.63
CA ALA A 57 36.69 31.21 27.89
C ALA A 57 36.31 31.71 26.47
N LEU A 58 36.21 33.04 26.29
CA LEU A 58 35.98 33.69 25.00
C LEU A 58 37.26 33.77 24.15
N ASP A 59 38.44 33.94 24.75
CA ASP A 59 39.74 33.96 24.06
C ASP A 59 40.13 32.61 23.43
N THR A 60 39.48 31.51 23.83
CA THR A 60 39.65 30.18 23.21
C THR A 60 38.74 29.91 22.01
N ILE A 61 37.88 30.85 21.63
CA ILE A 61 36.88 30.68 20.55
C ILE A 61 37.36 31.40 19.30
N SER A 62 37.30 30.74 18.14
CA SER A 62 37.70 31.38 16.87
C SER A 62 36.86 32.65 16.60
N GLU A 63 37.46 33.66 15.97
CA GLU A 63 36.78 34.91 15.60
C GLU A 63 35.50 34.67 14.78
N GLU A 64 35.48 33.60 13.96
CA GLU A 64 34.31 33.12 13.24
C GLU A 64 33.17 32.70 14.18
N GLN A 65 33.47 31.90 15.20
CA GLN A 65 32.49 31.43 16.19
C GLN A 65 32.01 32.57 17.10
N ARG A 66 32.87 33.54 17.39
CA ARG A 66 32.48 34.77 18.11
C ARG A 66 31.46 35.58 17.30
N LEU A 67 31.69 35.76 16.01
CA LEU A 67 30.79 36.48 15.12
C LEU A 67 29.44 35.76 14.96
N ILE A 68 29.46 34.44 14.82
CA ILE A 68 28.23 33.63 14.76
C ILE A 68 27.41 33.79 16.05
N ARG A 69 28.04 33.70 17.23
CA ARG A 69 27.34 33.90 18.50
C ARG A 69 26.71 35.29 18.62
N LEU A 70 27.39 36.33 18.11
CA LEU A 70 26.85 37.70 18.08
C LEU A 70 25.61 37.80 17.17
N LEU A 71 25.67 37.23 15.96
CA LEU A 71 24.56 37.22 15.02
C LEU A 71 23.35 36.43 15.55
N LEU A 72 23.58 35.32 16.25
CA LEU A 72 22.53 34.42 16.71
C LEU A 72 21.93 34.80 18.08
N ARG A 73 22.56 35.69 18.86
CA ARG A 73 22.15 36.01 20.24
C ARG A 73 20.67 36.38 20.41
N ASN A 74 20.09 37.11 19.45
CA ASN A 74 18.69 37.54 19.46
C ASN A 74 17.94 37.06 18.20
N TYR A 75 18.48 36.07 17.49
CA TYR A 75 17.92 35.61 16.23
C TYR A 75 16.72 34.70 16.48
N LYS A 76 15.58 35.03 15.86
CA LYS A 76 14.35 34.22 15.93
C LYS A 76 14.21 33.35 14.68
N ALA A 77 14.65 32.10 14.77
CA ALA A 77 14.61 31.15 13.65
C ALA A 77 13.21 30.75 13.19
N ALA A 78 12.19 30.86 14.05
CA ALA A 78 10.79 30.63 13.67
C ALA A 78 10.18 31.75 12.81
N VAL A 79 10.85 32.91 12.71
CA VAL A 79 10.35 34.09 11.99
C VAL A 79 11.04 34.19 10.64
N ARG A 80 10.25 34.24 9.58
CA ARG A 80 10.71 34.46 8.19
C ARG A 80 11.50 35.78 8.08
N PRO A 81 12.60 35.82 7.30
CA PRO A 81 13.32 37.06 7.01
C PRO A 81 12.41 38.17 6.46
N MET A 82 12.75 39.44 6.75
CA MET A 82 12.07 40.66 6.28
C MET A 82 10.69 41.00 6.89
N VAL A 83 10.38 40.54 8.11
CA VAL A 83 9.25 41.08 8.89
C VAL A 83 9.66 42.42 9.51
N SER A 84 9.03 43.53 9.09
CA SER A 84 9.26 44.84 9.73
C SER A 84 8.27 45.02 10.89
N TYR A 85 8.78 45.18 12.10
CA TYR A 85 7.99 45.55 13.27
C TYR A 85 7.80 47.06 13.28
N GLY A 86 6.59 47.54 12.96
CA GLY A 86 6.27 48.95 13.14
C GLY A 86 6.34 49.33 14.62
N HIS A 87 6.77 50.56 14.93
CA HIS A 87 6.82 51.14 16.30
C HIS A 87 5.45 51.17 17.03
N LEU A 88 4.35 50.76 16.37
CA LEU A 88 2.98 50.75 16.89
C LEU A 88 2.36 49.33 16.92
N GLY A 89 3.17 48.27 17.07
CA GLY A 89 2.68 46.91 17.38
C GLY A 89 2.00 46.15 16.23
N GLY A 90 1.93 46.70 15.01
CA GLY A 90 1.46 46.00 13.81
C GLY A 90 2.57 45.23 13.10
N VAL A 91 2.36 43.93 12.86
CA VAL A 91 3.23 43.10 12.00
C VAL A 91 2.92 43.44 10.53
N ARG A 92 3.82 44.16 9.84
CA ARG A 92 3.72 44.32 8.37
C ARG A 92 4.48 43.18 7.70
N LYS A 93 3.78 42.36 6.90
CA LYS A 93 4.39 41.35 6.03
C LYS A 93 5.29 42.08 5.02
N GLY A 94 6.59 41.79 5.04
CA GLY A 94 7.53 42.24 4.00
C GLY A 94 7.35 41.43 2.70
N PRO A 95 8.10 41.77 1.63
CA PRO A 95 8.05 41.04 0.36
C PRO A 95 8.38 39.54 0.55
N PRO A 96 7.97 38.66 -0.39
CA PRO A 96 8.28 37.24 -0.32
C PRO A 96 9.80 37.03 -0.30
N VAL A 97 10.25 36.03 0.47
CA VAL A 97 11.64 35.57 0.45
C VAL A 97 11.83 34.81 -0.84
N ILE A 98 12.75 35.31 -1.68
CA ILE A 98 13.10 34.65 -2.92
C ILE A 98 14.13 33.57 -2.59
N VAL A 99 13.75 32.30 -2.81
CA VAL A 99 14.62 31.14 -2.64
C VAL A 99 15.07 30.68 -4.01
N ARG A 100 16.34 30.92 -4.34
CA ARG A 100 16.94 30.44 -5.59
C ARG A 100 17.36 28.99 -5.43
N THR A 101 16.97 28.13 -6.36
CA THR A 101 17.19 26.69 -6.25
C THR A 101 17.94 26.11 -7.45
N THR A 102 18.85 25.18 -7.14
CA THR A 102 19.52 24.31 -8.11
C THR A 102 19.37 22.88 -7.65
N ILE A 103 19.03 21.98 -8.57
CA ILE A 103 19.02 20.53 -8.33
C ILE A 103 20.22 19.91 -9.04
N VAL A 104 21.03 19.19 -8.28
CA VAL A 104 22.12 18.37 -8.81
C VAL A 104 21.72 16.91 -8.73
N ILE A 105 21.55 16.25 -9.88
CA ILE A 105 21.27 14.81 -9.96
C ILE A 105 22.60 14.07 -9.93
N LYS A 106 22.83 13.28 -8.89
CA LYS A 106 24.05 12.50 -8.70
C LYS A 106 23.96 11.11 -9.31
N SER A 107 22.81 10.46 -9.20
CA SER A 107 22.54 9.18 -9.83
C SER A 107 21.03 8.97 -9.98
N ILE A 108 20.63 8.20 -10.99
CA ILE A 108 19.31 7.57 -11.05
C ILE A 108 19.61 6.08 -11.03
N TYR A 109 19.19 5.39 -9.99
CA TYR A 109 19.65 4.02 -9.70
C TYR A 109 18.57 2.97 -9.93
N SER A 110 17.30 3.38 -10.03
CA SER A 110 16.22 2.46 -10.37
C SER A 110 15.10 3.23 -11.07
N VAL A 111 14.49 2.58 -12.05
CA VAL A 111 13.21 2.97 -12.62
C VAL A 111 12.35 1.72 -12.53
N ASP A 112 11.19 1.83 -11.89
CA ASP A 112 10.30 0.72 -11.62
C ASP A 112 8.98 0.97 -12.35
N GLU A 113 8.81 0.30 -13.48
CA GLU A 113 7.64 0.38 -14.35
C GLU A 113 6.40 -0.28 -13.75
N VAL A 114 6.56 -1.21 -12.78
CA VAL A 114 5.44 -1.86 -12.09
C VAL A 114 4.84 -0.90 -11.09
N ASN A 115 5.71 -0.27 -10.31
CA ASN A 115 5.34 0.67 -9.28
C ASN A 115 5.13 2.08 -9.84
N MET A 116 5.44 2.36 -11.11
CA MET A 116 5.34 3.70 -11.69
C MET A 116 6.15 4.71 -10.87
N GLU A 117 7.41 4.36 -10.58
CA GLU A 117 8.31 5.19 -9.77
C GLU A 117 9.73 5.20 -10.34
N PHE A 118 10.49 6.24 -10.02
CA PHE A 118 11.92 6.26 -10.26
C PHE A 118 12.65 6.81 -9.05
N LYS A 119 13.91 6.44 -8.97
CA LYS A 119 14.66 6.40 -7.74
C LYS A 119 15.99 7.10 -8.00
N ALA A 120 16.16 8.28 -7.40
CA ALA A 120 17.22 9.22 -7.73
C ALA A 120 17.93 9.74 -6.49
N GLN A 121 19.21 10.09 -6.66
CA GLN A 121 20.03 10.73 -5.65
C GLN A 121 20.23 12.18 -6.06
N ILE A 122 19.77 13.09 -5.22
CA ILE A 122 19.77 14.52 -5.53
C ILE A 122 20.49 15.32 -4.45
N VAL A 123 21.10 16.43 -4.86
CA VAL A 123 21.57 17.48 -3.96
C VAL A 123 20.75 18.71 -4.25
N LEU A 124 20.05 19.21 -3.23
CA LEU A 124 19.29 20.44 -3.31
C LEU A 124 20.17 21.58 -2.83
N LEU A 125 20.43 22.55 -3.71
CA LEU A 125 21.15 23.77 -3.38
C LEU A 125 20.13 24.90 -3.34
N GLN A 126 20.11 25.65 -2.24
CA GLN A 126 19.20 26.75 -2.02
C GLN A 126 19.96 27.99 -1.59
N ARG A 127 19.55 29.14 -2.11
CA ARG A 127 20.10 30.45 -1.75
C ARG A 127 18.99 31.42 -1.41
N TRP A 128 19.10 32.09 -0.28
CA TRP A 128 18.19 33.17 0.10
C TRP A 128 18.93 34.22 0.92
N THR A 129 18.38 35.42 1.01
CA THR A 129 18.99 36.51 1.77
C THR A 129 18.27 36.71 3.10
N ASP A 130 19.02 36.73 4.21
CA ASP A 130 18.55 37.13 5.54
C ASP A 130 19.41 38.27 6.09
N LEU A 131 18.87 39.48 6.03
CA LEU A 131 19.56 40.69 6.49
C LEU A 131 19.90 40.67 7.98
N ARG A 132 19.23 39.83 8.79
CA ARG A 132 19.52 39.68 10.23
C ARG A 132 20.87 39.00 10.48
N LEU A 133 21.40 38.28 9.49
CA LEU A 133 22.69 37.61 9.56
C LEU A 133 23.79 38.37 8.79
N GLN A 134 23.51 39.60 8.33
CA GLN A 134 24.51 40.43 7.66
C GLN A 134 25.58 40.87 8.66
N TYR A 135 26.86 40.63 8.31
CA TYR A 135 27.99 40.89 9.21
C TYR A 135 29.12 41.72 8.59
N ALA A 136 28.93 42.22 7.36
CA ALA A 136 29.93 43.03 6.66
C ALA A 136 30.45 44.24 7.48
N HIS A 137 29.65 44.75 8.42
CA HIS A 137 29.96 45.90 9.28
C HIS A 137 30.53 45.52 10.66
N LEU A 138 30.57 44.23 11.02
CA LEU A 138 30.85 43.75 12.37
C LEU A 138 32.28 43.23 12.58
N ALA A 139 33.04 42.96 11.51
CA ALA A 139 34.38 42.38 11.62
C ALA A 139 35.36 42.96 10.58
N THR A 140 36.58 43.29 11.03
CA THR A 140 37.72 43.68 10.18
C THR A 140 38.97 42.90 10.63
N PRO A 141 39.58 42.05 9.80
CA PRO A 141 39.20 41.68 8.43
C PRO A 141 37.95 40.79 8.38
N ARG A 142 37.09 41.04 7.38
CA ARG A 142 35.83 40.29 7.21
C ARG A 142 36.09 38.87 6.67
N PRO A 143 35.58 37.81 7.32
CA PRO A 143 35.64 36.46 6.76
C PRO A 143 34.78 36.36 5.49
N LYS A 144 35.30 35.68 4.46
CA LYS A 144 34.61 35.53 3.16
C LYS A 144 33.27 34.80 3.26
N MET A 145 33.16 33.82 4.16
CA MET A 145 31.95 33.09 4.49
C MET A 145 32.05 32.59 5.93
N LEU A 146 30.95 32.59 6.67
CA LEU A 146 30.80 31.91 7.95
C LEU A 146 30.21 30.52 7.73
N HIS A 147 30.81 29.49 8.32
CA HIS A 147 30.30 28.13 8.29
C HIS A 147 29.50 27.88 9.56
N LEU A 148 28.20 27.64 9.40
CA LEU A 148 27.33 27.32 10.51
C LEU A 148 27.43 25.82 10.83
N ASN A 149 27.60 25.52 12.11
CA ASN A 149 27.56 24.14 12.61
C ASN A 149 26.10 23.66 12.75
N HIS A 150 25.91 22.34 12.90
CA HIS A 150 24.59 21.71 12.94
C HIS A 150 23.75 22.12 14.17
N ASP A 151 24.40 22.53 15.26
CA ASP A 151 23.78 23.02 16.50
C ASP A 151 23.24 24.45 16.39
N GLN A 152 23.60 25.18 15.33
CA GLN A 152 23.23 26.57 15.14
C GLN A 152 21.93 26.69 14.34
N ILE A 153 20.86 27.08 15.03
CA ILE A 153 19.50 27.13 14.49
C ILE A 153 19.24 28.48 13.81
N ILE A 154 19.06 28.46 12.48
CA ILE A 154 18.61 29.60 11.69
C ILE A 154 17.29 29.30 10.98
N TRP A 155 16.59 30.32 10.47
CA TRP A 155 15.42 30.10 9.63
C TRP A 155 15.86 29.46 8.31
N LYS A 156 15.12 28.44 7.87
CA LYS A 156 15.35 27.71 6.61
C LYS A 156 14.00 27.53 5.90
N PRO A 157 13.96 27.52 4.56
CA PRO A 157 12.75 27.18 3.84
C PRO A 157 12.37 25.71 4.08
N ASP A 158 11.08 25.45 4.22
CA ASP A 158 10.44 24.15 4.46
C ASP A 158 10.14 23.41 3.15
N THR A 159 11.17 23.23 2.33
CA THR A 159 11.01 22.61 1.02
C THR A 159 10.70 21.12 1.13
N PHE A 160 9.56 20.69 0.59
CA PHE A 160 9.14 19.29 0.51
C PHE A 160 8.94 18.85 -0.94
N PHE A 161 9.17 17.56 -1.23
CA PHE A 161 8.92 16.98 -2.54
C PHE A 161 7.50 16.42 -2.62
N GLN A 162 6.70 16.91 -3.56
CA GLN A 162 5.27 16.63 -3.63
C GLN A 162 4.95 15.23 -4.13
N ASN A 163 5.73 14.75 -5.08
CA ASN A 163 5.51 13.45 -5.73
C ASN A 163 6.41 12.34 -5.16
N GLU A 164 6.92 12.53 -3.95
CA GLU A 164 7.68 11.49 -3.25
C GLU A 164 6.74 10.41 -2.70
N ARG A 165 6.97 9.14 -3.05
CA ARG A 165 6.10 8.01 -2.66
C ARG A 165 6.49 7.40 -1.31
N TYR A 166 7.78 7.37 -1.02
CA TYR A 166 8.36 6.85 0.22
C TYR A 166 9.32 7.87 0.81
N GLY A 167 8.80 9.06 1.09
CA GLY A 167 9.49 10.03 1.93
C GLY A 167 9.28 9.61 3.37
N HIS A 168 10.19 8.83 3.91
CA HIS A 168 10.40 8.91 5.35
C HIS A 168 10.59 10.40 5.65
N PHE A 169 9.72 11.01 6.46
CA PHE A 169 10.05 12.30 7.04
C PHE A 169 11.42 12.12 7.67
N HIS A 170 12.42 12.79 7.08
CA HIS A 170 13.77 12.76 7.61
C HIS A 170 13.74 13.46 8.97
N VAL A 171 13.38 12.74 10.03
CA VAL A 171 13.96 12.93 11.36
C VAL A 171 15.37 12.32 11.30
N VAL A 172 16.15 12.73 10.30
CA VAL A 172 17.59 12.48 10.29
C VAL A 172 18.15 13.57 11.18
N LYS A 173 18.39 13.23 12.44
CA LYS A 173 18.97 14.14 13.43
C LYS A 173 20.34 14.70 12.99
N ASN A 174 20.94 14.20 11.90
CA ASN A 174 22.16 14.74 11.30
C ASN A 174 22.10 14.68 9.76
N LEU A 175 21.44 15.65 9.10
CA LEU A 175 21.62 15.79 7.65
C LEU A 175 23.08 16.23 7.36
N ASN A 176 23.66 15.76 6.26
CA ASN A 176 24.88 16.34 5.67
C ASN A 176 24.54 17.71 5.04
N THR A 177 24.11 18.65 5.88
CA THR A 177 23.76 20.02 5.51
C THR A 177 24.97 20.91 5.67
N ALA A 178 25.40 21.56 4.60
CA ALA A 178 26.36 22.64 4.69
C ALA A 178 25.60 23.97 4.63
N LEU A 179 25.71 24.75 5.71
CA LEU A 179 25.16 26.10 5.80
C LEU A 179 26.30 27.10 5.83
N LYS A 180 26.28 28.04 4.87
CA LYS A 180 27.26 29.11 4.78
C LYS A 180 26.57 30.46 4.70
N VAL A 181 27.08 31.44 5.42
CA VAL A 181 26.56 32.81 5.41
C VAL A 181 27.62 33.73 4.79
N LYS A 182 27.25 34.53 3.80
CA LYS A 182 28.10 35.55 3.19
C LYS A 182 28.01 36.89 3.96
N PRO A 183 28.99 37.80 3.81
CA PRO A 183 29.02 39.07 4.53
C PRO A 183 27.79 39.96 4.33
N ASP A 184 27.13 39.84 3.18
CA ASP A 184 25.93 40.56 2.78
C ASP A 184 24.63 39.97 3.34
N GLY A 185 24.68 38.82 4.02
CA GLY A 185 23.52 38.11 4.56
C GLY A 185 22.92 37.09 3.60
N GLU A 186 23.54 36.81 2.45
CA GLU A 186 23.14 35.68 1.61
C GLU A 186 23.54 34.35 2.28
N ILE A 187 22.57 33.45 2.40
CA ILE A 187 22.74 32.11 2.95
C ILE A 187 22.80 31.12 1.79
N LEU A 188 23.83 30.28 1.81
CA LEU A 188 23.98 29.13 0.93
C LEU A 188 23.68 27.88 1.73
N HIS A 189 22.62 27.17 1.35
CA HIS A 189 22.21 25.91 1.96
C HIS A 189 22.38 24.79 0.95
N SER A 190 23.26 23.85 1.28
CA SER A 190 23.41 22.62 0.51
C SER A 190 22.89 21.47 1.35
N VAL A 191 21.86 20.80 0.81
CA VAL A 191 21.31 19.59 1.40
C VAL A 191 21.66 18.43 0.49
N ARG A 192 22.55 17.56 0.96
CA ARG A 192 22.81 16.28 0.30
C ARG A 192 21.76 15.29 0.79
N LEU A 193 20.77 15.01 -0.06
CA LEU A 193 19.76 13.98 0.21
C LEU A 193 20.40 12.63 -0.12
N LEU A 194 21.10 12.11 0.88
CA LEU A 194 21.76 10.82 0.86
C LEU A 194 21.53 10.11 2.19
N ASP A 195 20.90 8.96 2.12
CA ASP A 195 20.91 7.98 3.19
C ASP A 195 22.26 7.31 3.33
N GLN A 196 23.17 7.92 4.07
CA GLN A 196 24.28 7.20 4.66
C GLN A 196 24.63 7.78 6.03
N ILE A 197 24.27 7.06 7.09
CA ILE A 197 25.13 6.95 8.27
C ILE A 197 25.33 5.46 8.57
N TRP A 198 26.56 5.01 8.33
CA TRP A 198 27.14 3.81 8.90
C TRP A 198 27.32 4.02 10.40
N PHE A 199 26.66 3.24 11.24
CA PHE A 199 27.16 3.00 12.59
C PHE A 199 27.74 1.58 12.64
N LEU A 200 29.07 1.52 12.53
CA LEU A 200 29.88 0.39 12.93
C LEU A 200 29.70 0.17 14.43
N LEU A 201 28.93 -0.84 14.81
CA LEU A 201 29.21 -1.64 16.02
C LEU A 201 29.01 -3.12 15.70
N LEU A 202 30.09 -3.86 15.91
CA LEU A 202 30.28 -5.28 15.65
C LEU A 202 29.37 -6.14 16.53
N SER A 203 28.52 -6.98 15.93
CA SER A 203 28.45 -8.42 16.27
C SER A 203 27.48 -9.19 15.35
N HIS A 204 28.05 -10.02 14.49
CA HIS A 204 27.56 -11.30 13.96
C HIS A 204 26.03 -11.59 13.93
N SER A 205 25.38 -11.24 12.82
CA SER A 205 24.56 -12.18 12.01
C SER A 205 23.85 -11.42 10.88
N ALA A 206 24.13 -11.82 9.64
CA ALA A 206 23.47 -11.47 8.37
C ALA A 206 22.48 -10.29 8.39
N TYR A 207 22.94 -9.10 7.97
CA TYR A 207 22.06 -7.94 7.72
C TYR A 207 21.97 -7.62 6.23
N VAL A 208 20.73 -7.45 5.76
CA VAL A 208 20.38 -6.82 4.49
C VAL A 208 20.75 -5.33 4.60
N VAL A 209 21.59 -4.86 3.68
CA VAL A 209 21.88 -3.43 3.53
C VAL A 209 20.62 -2.73 3.00
N LEU A 210 19.80 -2.19 3.89
CA LEU A 210 18.66 -1.35 3.51
C LEU A 210 19.19 0.01 3.07
N ARG A 211 19.36 0.15 1.76
CA ARG A 211 19.62 1.43 1.09
C ARG A 211 18.30 2.22 1.10
N PHE A 212 18.17 3.16 2.02
CA PHE A 212 17.07 4.11 2.00
C PHE A 212 17.32 5.11 0.84
N VAL A 213 16.24 5.48 0.15
CA VAL A 213 16.28 5.85 -1.26
C VAL A 213 15.08 6.76 -1.55
N MET A 214 15.31 7.94 -2.12
CA MET A 214 14.20 8.82 -2.54
C MET A 214 13.52 8.25 -3.80
N ALA A 215 12.26 7.87 -3.64
CA ALA A 215 11.42 7.33 -4.70
C ALA A 215 10.36 8.37 -5.11
N PHE A 216 10.42 8.80 -6.37
CA PHE A 216 9.49 9.74 -6.97
C PHE A 216 8.46 8.99 -7.80
N SER A 217 7.19 9.31 -7.62
CA SER A 217 6.11 8.85 -8.47
C SER A 217 6.28 9.39 -9.89
N CYS A 218 6.19 8.50 -10.86
CA CYS A 218 6.27 8.78 -12.28
C CYS A 218 5.30 7.89 -13.05
N VAL A 219 4.21 8.46 -13.55
CA VAL A 219 3.24 7.75 -14.38
C VAL A 219 3.84 7.50 -15.76
N MET A 220 4.26 6.26 -16.00
CA MET A 220 4.87 5.84 -17.25
C MET A 220 3.81 5.37 -18.25
N ASN A 221 3.99 5.73 -19.51
CA ASN A 221 3.15 5.24 -20.61
C ASN A 221 3.87 4.09 -21.31
N LEU A 222 3.48 2.85 -20.98
CA LEU A 222 4.14 1.62 -21.41
C LEU A 222 3.52 1.04 -22.69
N LEU A 223 2.67 1.79 -23.42
CA LEU A 223 2.02 1.30 -24.64
C LEU A 223 3.02 0.77 -25.68
N LYS A 224 4.17 1.44 -25.80
CA LYS A 224 5.24 1.09 -26.76
C LYS A 224 6.40 0.33 -26.12
N TYR A 225 6.25 -0.18 -24.91
CA TYR A 225 7.34 -0.89 -24.21
C TYR A 225 7.94 -2.01 -25.08
N PRO A 226 9.30 -2.11 -25.19
CA PRO A 226 10.34 -1.31 -24.53
C PRO A 226 10.88 -0.11 -25.35
N MET A 227 10.19 0.31 -26.41
CA MET A 227 10.58 1.42 -27.31
C MET A 227 9.91 2.76 -26.97
N ASP A 228 9.46 2.89 -25.73
CA ASP A 228 8.72 4.01 -25.19
C ASP A 228 9.64 5.13 -24.65
N ILE A 229 9.07 6.32 -24.49
CA ILE A 229 9.77 7.48 -23.92
C ILE A 229 9.02 7.94 -22.68
N GLN A 230 9.67 7.85 -21.53
CA GLN A 230 9.08 8.24 -20.25
C GLN A 230 9.35 9.71 -19.88
N LYS A 231 8.32 10.35 -19.32
CA LYS A 231 8.35 11.73 -18.82
C LYS A 231 8.04 11.74 -17.33
N CYS A 232 9.08 11.55 -16.52
CA CYS A 232 9.00 11.68 -15.08
C CYS A 232 9.22 13.14 -14.64
N VAL A 233 8.66 13.53 -13.51
CA VAL A 233 8.81 14.87 -12.91
C VAL A 233 9.37 14.76 -11.49
N ILE A 234 10.05 15.82 -11.02
CA ILE A 234 10.44 15.98 -9.60
C ILE A 234 9.82 17.28 -9.16
N GLU A 235 8.85 17.24 -8.26
CA GLU A 235 8.09 18.41 -7.84
C GLU A 235 8.42 18.75 -6.39
N PHE A 236 8.68 20.03 -6.11
CA PHE A 236 8.90 20.51 -4.75
C PHE A 236 8.23 21.86 -4.49
N SER A 237 7.79 22.07 -3.26
CA SER A 237 7.23 23.35 -2.81
C SER A 237 7.53 23.58 -1.34
N SER A 238 7.14 24.75 -0.85
CA SER A 238 7.02 24.96 0.60
C SER A 238 5.85 24.15 1.14
N TYR A 239 5.99 23.62 2.36
CA TYR A 239 4.93 22.89 3.04
C TYR A 239 3.88 23.82 3.67
N ALA A 240 4.32 24.90 4.30
CA ALA A 240 3.49 25.80 5.11
C ALA A 240 3.49 27.27 4.66
N TYR A 241 4.46 27.71 3.85
CA TYR A 241 4.54 29.10 3.39
C TYR A 241 3.82 29.35 2.07
N THR A 242 3.79 30.65 1.71
CA THR A 242 2.92 31.22 0.68
C THR A 242 3.59 31.86 -0.53
N THR A 243 2.94 32.08 -1.68
CA THR A 243 3.63 32.81 -2.76
C THR A 243 3.81 34.27 -2.36
N GLU A 244 3.05 34.72 -1.35
CA GLU A 244 3.25 35.99 -0.65
C GLU A 244 4.43 35.92 0.35
N ASP A 245 4.90 34.72 0.73
CA ASP A 245 5.95 34.51 1.74
C ASP A 245 7.25 33.92 1.19
N ILE A 246 7.20 32.91 0.35
CA ILE A 246 8.34 32.26 -0.28
C ILE A 246 8.02 32.06 -1.75
N VAL A 247 8.91 32.55 -2.61
CA VAL A 247 8.88 32.28 -4.05
C VAL A 247 10.14 31.52 -4.41
N TYR A 248 9.98 30.31 -4.93
CA TYR A 248 11.10 29.55 -5.47
C TYR A 248 11.36 29.96 -6.92
N ILE A 249 12.63 30.22 -7.23
CA ILE A 249 13.08 30.58 -8.57
C ILE A 249 14.28 29.69 -8.92
N TRP A 250 14.34 29.21 -10.15
CA TRP A 250 15.52 28.49 -10.62
C TRP A 250 16.75 29.40 -10.66
N ASP A 251 17.88 28.86 -10.25
CA ASP A 251 19.16 29.51 -10.47
C ASP A 251 19.58 29.45 -11.95
N ASP A 252 20.57 30.27 -12.34
CA ASP A 252 21.08 30.32 -13.72
C ASP A 252 21.58 28.94 -14.18
N GLN A 253 22.17 28.19 -13.27
CA GLN A 253 22.40 26.75 -13.40
C GLN A 253 21.28 26.00 -12.67
N SER A 254 20.14 25.82 -13.35
CA SER A 254 18.95 25.23 -12.73
C SER A 254 19.12 23.73 -12.44
N PHE A 255 19.79 23.02 -13.36
CA PHE A 255 20.02 21.58 -13.29
C PHE A 255 21.46 21.22 -13.62
N VAL A 256 22.07 20.38 -12.79
CA VAL A 256 23.40 19.79 -13.04
C VAL A 256 23.26 18.29 -12.95
N VAL A 257 23.64 17.58 -14.01
CA VAL A 257 23.65 16.11 -14.03
C VAL A 257 25.09 15.66 -13.91
N ASP A 258 25.35 14.79 -12.94
CA ASP A 258 26.66 14.14 -12.82
C ASP A 258 26.91 13.26 -14.07
N PRO A 259 28.08 13.33 -14.73
CA PRO A 259 28.36 12.52 -15.92
C PRO A 259 28.14 11.01 -15.72
N ALA A 260 28.29 10.52 -14.48
CA ALA A 260 28.10 9.12 -14.11
C ALA A 260 26.63 8.64 -14.08
N VAL A 261 25.65 9.54 -14.25
CA VAL A 261 24.22 9.19 -14.18
C VAL A 261 23.81 8.26 -15.32
N ASN A 262 24.28 8.50 -16.55
CA ASN A 262 23.88 7.71 -17.72
C ASN A 262 24.46 6.29 -17.71
N SER A 263 25.60 6.07 -17.03
CA SER A 263 26.22 4.74 -16.90
C SER A 263 25.55 3.84 -15.86
N ALA A 264 24.63 4.37 -15.05
CA ALA A 264 23.99 3.65 -13.95
C ALA A 264 22.64 3.00 -14.30
N LEU A 265 22.07 3.32 -15.48
CA LEU A 265 20.76 2.84 -15.91
C LEU A 265 20.92 1.72 -16.95
N PRO A 266 20.52 0.47 -16.64
CA PRO A 266 20.70 -0.65 -17.57
C PRO A 266 19.76 -0.62 -18.78
N ASN A 267 18.52 -0.12 -18.61
CA ASN A 267 17.46 -0.22 -19.62
C ASN A 267 16.91 1.14 -20.09
N MET A 268 17.46 2.27 -19.62
CA MET A 268 16.97 3.61 -19.95
C MET A 268 18.12 4.61 -20.12
N ALA A 269 17.90 5.64 -20.94
CA ALA A 269 18.85 6.73 -21.13
C ALA A 269 18.15 8.09 -20.97
N ILE A 270 18.82 9.05 -20.33
CA ILE A 270 18.27 10.40 -20.17
C ILE A 270 18.36 11.13 -21.52
N LYS A 271 17.21 11.36 -22.15
CA LYS A 271 17.11 12.09 -23.42
C LYS A 271 17.17 13.61 -23.25
N SER A 272 16.47 14.15 -22.26
CA SER A 272 16.42 15.60 -21.98
C SER A 272 15.83 15.92 -20.62
N ILE A 273 16.29 17.04 -20.05
CA ILE A 273 15.84 17.62 -18.78
C ILE A 273 15.44 19.07 -19.07
N THR A 274 14.26 19.47 -18.62
CA THR A 274 13.76 20.85 -18.72
C THR A 274 13.35 21.38 -17.34
N ASN A 275 13.41 22.69 -17.16
CA ASN A 275 12.92 23.38 -15.97
C ASN A 275 11.54 23.98 -16.24
N GLY A 276 10.87 24.45 -15.19
CA GLY A 276 9.63 25.20 -15.33
C GLY A 276 9.23 25.96 -14.07
N THR A 277 8.21 26.80 -14.19
CA THR A 277 7.47 27.40 -13.07
C THR A 277 5.97 27.37 -13.37
N CYS A 278 5.10 27.27 -12.37
CA CYS A 278 3.63 27.23 -12.48
C CYS A 278 3.13 28.34 -11.53
N SER A 279 2.00 29.05 -11.84
CA SER A 279 1.22 29.99 -10.96
C SER A 279 -0.17 29.57 -10.24
N SER A 280 -0.88 28.45 -10.55
CA SER A 280 -1.91 27.63 -9.81
C SER A 280 -1.80 27.33 -8.29
N LYS A 281 -2.80 27.76 -7.51
CA LYS A 281 -3.05 27.32 -6.12
C LYS A 281 -3.28 25.80 -6.04
N THR A 282 -2.49 25.07 -5.26
CA THR A 282 -2.63 23.61 -5.07
C THR A 282 -2.93 23.27 -3.62
N ASN A 283 -4.03 22.55 -3.38
CA ASN A 283 -4.27 21.85 -2.11
C ASN A 283 -3.26 20.70 -2.00
N THR A 284 -2.48 20.70 -0.93
CA THR A 284 -1.52 19.65 -0.57
C THR A 284 -2.18 18.29 -0.40
N GLY A 285 -1.60 17.24 -1.00
CA GLY A 285 -1.95 15.83 -0.74
C GLY A 285 -2.17 14.99 -1.99
N MET A 286 -1.19 14.88 -2.89
CA MET A 286 -1.18 13.89 -3.97
C MET A 286 -0.15 12.80 -3.67
N THR A 287 -0.54 11.76 -2.93
CA THR A 287 0.16 10.47 -2.98
C THR A 287 -0.66 9.54 -3.85
N ALA A 288 -0.19 9.34 -5.08
CA ALA A 288 -0.79 8.50 -6.09
C ALA A 288 -0.60 7.01 -5.74
N ASN A 289 -1.68 6.34 -5.33
CA ASN A 289 -1.80 4.90 -5.55
C ASN A 289 -2.37 4.72 -6.97
N LEU A 290 -1.53 4.27 -7.89
CA LEU A 290 -1.94 3.98 -9.27
C LEU A 290 -2.06 2.47 -9.51
N PRO A 291 -3.01 2.07 -10.36
CA PRO A 291 -3.42 0.68 -10.55
C PRO A 291 -2.52 -0.03 -11.57
N PRO A 292 -2.57 -1.37 -11.63
CA PRO A 292 -1.99 -2.11 -12.75
C PRO A 292 -2.66 -1.67 -14.06
N VAL A 293 -1.86 -1.22 -15.02
CA VAL A 293 -2.33 -0.80 -16.34
C VAL A 293 -2.85 -2.00 -17.13
N SER A 294 -4.14 -1.98 -17.49
CA SER A 294 -4.86 -3.08 -18.17
C SER A 294 -4.86 -2.96 -19.71
N TYR A 295 -3.77 -2.50 -20.31
CA TYR A 295 -3.62 -2.47 -21.77
C TYR A 295 -2.50 -3.40 -22.23
N ALA A 296 -2.71 -4.05 -23.38
CA ALA A 296 -1.70 -4.90 -24.00
C ALA A 296 -0.53 -4.03 -24.49
N LYS A 297 0.69 -4.37 -24.08
CA LYS A 297 1.92 -3.71 -24.54
C LYS A 297 2.26 -4.20 -25.94
N ALA A 298 3.07 -3.44 -26.67
CA ALA A 298 3.61 -3.89 -27.96
C ALA A 298 4.28 -5.28 -27.87
N LEU A 299 4.99 -5.56 -26.77
CA LEU A 299 5.57 -6.87 -26.50
C LEU A 299 4.50 -7.98 -26.32
N ASP A 300 3.41 -7.70 -25.61
CA ASP A 300 2.32 -8.67 -25.37
C ASP A 300 1.64 -9.05 -26.69
N VAL A 301 1.45 -8.06 -27.58
CA VAL A 301 0.91 -8.27 -28.94
C VAL A 301 1.86 -9.13 -29.79
N TRP A 302 3.17 -8.86 -29.73
CA TRP A 302 4.17 -9.65 -30.45
C TRP A 302 4.22 -11.10 -29.97
N ILE A 303 4.29 -11.31 -28.65
CA ILE A 303 4.28 -12.66 -28.05
C ILE A 303 2.99 -13.39 -28.39
N GLY A 304 1.84 -12.70 -28.29
CA GLY A 304 0.54 -13.25 -28.67
C GLY A 304 0.52 -13.73 -30.12
N ALA A 305 1.02 -12.93 -31.06
CA ALA A 305 1.15 -13.33 -32.46
C ALA A 305 2.05 -14.56 -32.63
N CYS A 306 3.23 -14.60 -31.99
CA CYS A 306 4.12 -15.76 -32.04
C CYS A 306 3.46 -17.03 -31.52
N VAL A 307 2.73 -16.95 -30.40
CA VAL A 307 2.01 -18.10 -29.82
C VAL A 307 0.91 -18.59 -30.76
N ILE A 308 0.17 -17.68 -31.41
CA ILE A 308 -0.83 -18.03 -32.42
C ILE A 308 -0.19 -18.80 -33.58
N PHE A 309 0.97 -18.35 -34.09
CA PHE A 309 1.68 -19.06 -35.16
C PHE A 309 2.14 -20.47 -34.74
N VAL A 310 2.69 -20.61 -33.53
CA VAL A 310 3.10 -21.92 -32.99
C VAL A 310 1.89 -22.84 -32.84
N PHE A 311 0.78 -22.36 -32.28
CA PHE A 311 -0.43 -23.16 -32.15
C PHE A 311 -1.02 -23.55 -33.51
N ALA A 312 -1.04 -22.63 -34.48
CA ALA A 312 -1.52 -22.89 -35.83
C ALA A 312 -0.72 -24.02 -36.51
N SER A 313 0.61 -24.06 -36.32
CA SER A 313 1.44 -25.16 -36.86
C SER A 313 1.10 -26.54 -36.27
N LEU A 314 0.72 -26.60 -34.98
CA LEU A 314 0.30 -27.85 -34.35
C LEU A 314 -1.07 -28.31 -34.84
N VAL A 315 -2.01 -27.36 -35.01
CA VAL A 315 -3.33 -27.63 -35.57
C VAL A 315 -3.21 -28.09 -37.03
N GLU A 316 -2.37 -27.45 -37.83
CA GLU A 316 -2.07 -27.86 -39.20
C GLU A 316 -1.55 -29.31 -39.23
N TYR A 317 -0.55 -29.63 -38.41
CA TYR A 317 0.00 -30.98 -38.33
C TYR A 317 -1.06 -32.02 -37.92
N ALA A 318 -1.87 -31.72 -36.90
CA ALA A 318 -2.94 -32.60 -36.45
C ALA A 318 -3.99 -32.82 -37.54
N PHE A 319 -4.37 -31.76 -38.27
CA PHE A 319 -5.33 -31.84 -39.37
C PHE A 319 -4.79 -32.68 -40.54
N VAL A 320 -3.55 -32.45 -40.96
CA VAL A 320 -2.90 -33.22 -42.03
C VAL A 320 -2.80 -34.70 -41.64
N ASN A 321 -2.40 -34.98 -40.40
CA ASN A 321 -2.31 -36.35 -39.90
C ASN A 321 -3.68 -37.04 -39.81
N PHE A 322 -4.71 -36.33 -39.33
CA PHE A 322 -6.08 -36.86 -39.28
C PHE A 322 -6.64 -37.15 -40.68
N MET A 323 -6.41 -36.27 -41.65
CA MET A 323 -6.80 -36.48 -43.04
C MET A 323 -6.04 -37.65 -43.67
N GLY A 324 -4.75 -37.80 -43.38
CA GLY A 324 -3.94 -38.94 -43.79
C GLY A 324 -4.47 -40.27 -43.23
N LEU A 325 -4.71 -40.32 -41.92
CA LEU A 325 -5.24 -41.50 -41.23
C LEU A 325 -6.66 -41.85 -41.68
N SER A 326 -7.52 -40.84 -41.90
CA SER A 326 -8.89 -41.05 -42.37
C SER A 326 -8.90 -41.68 -43.76
N ARG A 327 -8.04 -41.21 -44.68
CA ARG A 327 -7.86 -41.83 -46.00
C ARG A 327 -7.30 -43.25 -45.90
N GLU A 328 -6.42 -43.52 -44.94
CA GLU A 328 -5.88 -44.86 -44.70
C GLU A 328 -6.97 -45.84 -44.23
N ILE A 329 -7.80 -45.43 -43.28
CA ILE A 329 -8.93 -46.23 -42.75
C ILE A 329 -9.95 -46.49 -43.87
N GLU A 330 -10.26 -45.49 -44.69
CA GLU A 330 -11.20 -45.64 -45.80
C GLU A 330 -10.67 -46.58 -46.88
N GLY A 331 -9.36 -46.53 -47.17
CA GLY A 331 -8.68 -47.51 -48.02
C GLY A 331 -8.72 -48.93 -47.46
N ARG A 332 -8.51 -49.11 -46.15
CA ARG A 332 -8.61 -50.43 -45.48
C ARG A 332 -10.04 -50.97 -45.51
N LYS A 333 -11.06 -50.14 -45.28
CA LYS A 333 -12.48 -50.53 -45.39
C LYS A 333 -12.82 -51.01 -46.80
N LEU A 334 -12.37 -50.29 -47.83
CA LEU A 334 -12.61 -50.66 -49.22
C LEU A 334 -11.91 -51.99 -49.59
N PHE A 335 -10.68 -52.20 -49.10
CA PHE A 335 -9.95 -53.46 -49.26
C PHE A 335 -10.71 -54.65 -48.62
N CYS A 336 -11.14 -54.52 -47.36
CA CYS A 336 -11.90 -55.57 -46.66
C CYS A 336 -13.26 -55.86 -47.34
N LEU A 337 -13.96 -54.83 -47.82
CA LEU A 337 -15.23 -54.98 -48.54
C LEU A 337 -15.04 -55.72 -49.89
N ASN A 338 -13.98 -55.43 -50.63
CA ASN A 338 -13.66 -56.14 -51.87
C ASN A 338 -13.23 -57.59 -51.60
N GLN A 339 -12.50 -57.85 -50.51
CA GLN A 339 -12.13 -59.20 -50.09
C GLN A 339 -13.36 -60.03 -49.70
N GLN A 340 -14.32 -59.45 -48.97
CA GLN A 340 -15.61 -60.08 -48.66
C GLN A 340 -16.44 -60.40 -49.92
N ARG A 341 -16.44 -59.51 -50.92
CA ARG A 341 -17.12 -59.75 -52.21
C ARG A 341 -16.50 -60.92 -52.99
N CYS A 342 -15.17 -61.00 -53.05
CA CYS A 342 -14.47 -62.14 -53.67
C CYS A 342 -14.76 -63.45 -52.93
N TYR A 343 -14.74 -63.46 -51.60
CA TYR A 343 -15.00 -64.66 -50.80
C TYR A 343 -16.44 -65.17 -50.95
N ARG A 344 -17.44 -64.28 -50.98
CA ARG A 344 -18.84 -64.63 -51.26
C ARG A 344 -19.05 -65.19 -52.67
N SER A 345 -18.33 -64.67 -53.68
CA SER A 345 -18.39 -65.18 -55.05
C SER A 345 -17.74 -66.57 -55.21
N LEU A 346 -16.73 -66.87 -54.40
CA LEU A 346 -16.09 -68.20 -54.33
C LEU A 346 -16.99 -69.24 -53.64
N LEU A 347 -17.73 -68.84 -52.60
CA LEU A 347 -18.63 -69.71 -51.84
C LEU A 347 -19.98 -69.99 -52.50
N SER A 348 -20.39 -69.22 -53.52
CA SER A 348 -21.64 -69.43 -54.25
C SER A 348 -21.54 -70.43 -55.39
N LYS A 349 -20.38 -71.08 -55.59
CA LYS A 349 -20.20 -72.14 -56.60
C LYS A 349 -20.46 -73.51 -55.95
N PRO A 350 -21.25 -74.40 -56.58
CA PRO A 350 -21.51 -75.72 -56.03
C PRO A 350 -20.21 -76.51 -55.86
N LEU A 351 -20.12 -77.26 -54.76
CA LEU A 351 -19.02 -78.17 -54.39
C LEU A 351 -18.80 -79.27 -55.44
N MET A 352 -18.07 -78.93 -56.50
CA MET A 352 -17.38 -79.85 -57.40
C MET A 352 -16.02 -79.21 -57.72
N GLU A 353 -14.96 -79.93 -57.40
CA GLU A 353 -13.53 -79.58 -57.58
C GLU A 353 -12.87 -78.67 -56.52
N ALA A 354 -12.86 -79.10 -55.25
CA ALA A 354 -11.92 -78.63 -54.23
C ALA A 354 -10.45 -79.10 -54.46
N ARG A 355 -10.01 -79.23 -55.72
CA ARG A 355 -8.63 -79.64 -56.08
C ARG A 355 -7.89 -78.68 -57.03
N LYS A 356 -8.46 -77.51 -57.31
CA LYS A 356 -7.84 -76.43 -58.10
C LYS A 356 -7.89 -75.05 -57.43
N VAL A 357 -8.03 -75.00 -56.10
CA VAL A 357 -7.98 -73.73 -55.35
C VAL A 357 -6.54 -73.38 -54.92
N ASN A 358 -5.67 -74.37 -54.68
CA ASN A 358 -4.27 -74.12 -54.32
C ASN A 358 -3.35 -73.77 -55.50
N SER A 359 -3.78 -73.91 -56.76
CA SER A 359 -2.96 -73.52 -57.92
C SER A 359 -3.28 -72.12 -58.46
N PHE A 360 -4.12 -71.34 -57.78
CA PHE A 360 -4.43 -69.95 -58.15
C PHE A 360 -3.62 -68.91 -57.34
N MET A 361 -2.88 -69.35 -56.31
CA MET A 361 -2.04 -68.48 -55.47
C MET A 361 -0.55 -68.49 -55.86
N GLU A 362 -0.13 -69.28 -56.84
CA GLU A 362 1.28 -69.36 -57.25
C GLU A 362 1.43 -69.23 -58.78
N LYS A 363 1.31 -68.00 -59.31
CA LYS A 363 2.28 -67.38 -60.24
C LYS A 363 1.72 -66.12 -60.95
N PRO A 364 2.58 -65.14 -61.27
CA PRO A 364 2.20 -63.81 -61.72
C PRO A 364 2.04 -63.72 -63.24
N TYR A 365 1.14 -62.84 -63.70
CA TYR A 365 0.96 -62.34 -65.08
C TYR A 365 0.78 -63.38 -66.21
N GLY A 366 -0.41 -63.33 -66.83
CA GLY A 366 -0.60 -63.80 -68.21
C GLY A 366 -1.83 -64.68 -68.39
N GLY A 367 -2.97 -64.08 -68.75
CA GLY A 367 -4.16 -64.83 -69.14
C GLY A 367 -5.44 -64.04 -68.88
N GLN A 368 -5.96 -63.40 -69.92
CA GLN A 368 -7.24 -62.72 -69.94
C GLN A 368 -8.36 -63.75 -69.69
N ASN A 369 -9.00 -63.70 -68.51
CA ASN A 369 -10.42 -64.06 -68.23
C ASN A 369 -10.65 -64.42 -66.75
N ALA A 370 -10.30 -63.53 -65.83
CA ALA A 370 -10.80 -63.55 -64.44
C ALA A 370 -11.06 -62.11 -63.96
N THR A 371 -12.30 -61.65 -64.18
CA THR A 371 -12.79 -60.32 -63.80
C THR A 371 -13.09 -60.23 -62.29
N CYS A 372 -12.05 -60.36 -61.46
CA CYS A 372 -12.11 -59.97 -60.05
C CYS A 372 -10.90 -59.15 -59.57
N TRP A 373 -9.90 -58.91 -60.43
CA TRP A 373 -8.68 -58.16 -60.08
C TRP A 373 -8.23 -57.25 -61.23
N ALA A 374 -9.05 -56.25 -61.59
CA ALA A 374 -8.70 -55.03 -62.33
C ALA A 374 -9.96 -54.14 -62.29
N SER A 375 -9.97 -52.86 -61.95
CA SER A 375 -8.97 -51.80 -62.04
C SER A 375 -9.34 -50.64 -61.07
N ASP A 376 -8.37 -49.75 -60.83
CA ASP A 376 -8.58 -48.34 -60.42
C ASP A 376 -8.74 -47.94 -58.94
N ALA A 377 -7.84 -48.44 -58.09
CA ALA A 377 -7.40 -47.64 -56.94
C ALA A 377 -5.87 -47.57 -56.93
N LYS A 378 -5.31 -46.39 -57.22
CA LYS A 378 -3.88 -46.10 -57.06
C LYS A 378 -3.50 -46.26 -55.58
N VAL A 379 -3.00 -47.44 -55.20
CA VAL A 379 -2.35 -47.63 -53.90
C VAL A 379 -1.01 -46.88 -53.93
N PRO A 380 -0.73 -45.93 -53.03
CA PRO A 380 0.56 -45.24 -52.97
C PRO A 380 1.72 -46.22 -52.78
N ARG A 381 2.87 -45.93 -53.39
CA ARG A 381 4.13 -46.73 -53.36
C ARG A 381 4.69 -47.05 -51.96
N PHE A 382 4.04 -46.62 -50.88
CA PHE A 382 4.47 -46.81 -49.49
C PHE A 382 4.05 -48.17 -48.89
N TRP A 383 3.22 -48.96 -49.58
CA TRP A 383 2.68 -50.24 -49.09
C TRP A 383 3.51 -51.48 -49.50
N ARG A 384 4.83 -51.34 -49.60
CA ARG A 384 5.78 -52.47 -49.64
C ARG A 384 6.58 -52.50 -48.35
N SER A 385 5.97 -52.99 -47.27
CA SER A 385 6.73 -53.62 -46.20
C SER A 385 5.94 -54.82 -45.70
N GLU A 386 6.44 -55.99 -46.07
CA GLU A 386 6.03 -57.30 -45.60
C GLU A 386 6.17 -57.39 -44.06
N ASN A 387 5.47 -58.37 -43.46
CA ASN A 387 5.73 -58.95 -42.13
C ASN A 387 4.85 -58.55 -40.93
N SER A 388 3.51 -58.56 -41.03
CA SER A 388 2.71 -58.66 -39.78
C SER A 388 1.34 -59.32 -39.87
N VAL A 389 0.73 -59.48 -41.05
CA VAL A 389 -0.64 -60.05 -41.15
C VAL A 389 -0.63 -61.55 -41.48
N GLN A 390 0.35 -62.05 -42.23
CA GLN A 390 0.44 -63.47 -42.60
C GLN A 390 0.77 -64.38 -41.40
N ALA A 391 1.56 -63.89 -40.44
CA ALA A 391 2.00 -64.67 -39.27
C ALA A 391 0.88 -64.97 -38.25
N VAL A 392 -0.23 -64.20 -38.27
CA VAL A 392 -1.36 -64.37 -37.35
C VAL A 392 -2.40 -65.36 -37.92
N TYR A 393 -2.53 -65.43 -39.24
CA TYR A 393 -3.46 -66.35 -39.90
C TYR A 393 -2.97 -67.81 -39.94
N ASP A 394 -1.65 -68.04 -39.98
CA ASP A 394 -1.06 -69.38 -40.04
C ASP A 394 -1.10 -70.13 -38.68
N GLN A 395 -1.55 -69.49 -37.60
CA GLN A 395 -1.60 -70.08 -36.25
C GLN A 395 -3.02 -70.33 -35.72
N MET A 396 -4.08 -70.03 -36.49
CA MET A 396 -5.47 -70.21 -36.03
C MET A 396 -6.08 -71.53 -36.50
N SER A 397 -6.72 -72.24 -35.57
CA SER A 397 -7.50 -73.45 -35.85
C SER A 397 -8.82 -73.13 -36.55
N THR A 398 -9.40 -74.15 -37.22
CA THR A 398 -10.68 -74.04 -37.95
C THR A 398 -11.88 -73.71 -37.05
N GLU A 399 -11.80 -73.94 -35.74
CA GLU A 399 -12.84 -73.55 -34.77
C GLU A 399 -12.76 -72.05 -34.42
N GLU A 400 -11.55 -71.47 -34.37
CA GLU A 400 -11.35 -70.05 -34.06
C GLU A 400 -11.79 -69.14 -35.21
N MET A 401 -11.64 -69.58 -36.46
CA MET A 401 -12.20 -68.87 -37.62
C MET A 401 -13.74 -68.86 -37.62
N ARG A 402 -14.37 -69.93 -37.11
CA ARG A 402 -15.84 -70.05 -37.03
C ARG A 402 -16.41 -69.13 -35.94
N TYR A 403 -15.75 -69.05 -34.79
CA TYR A 403 -16.10 -68.13 -33.70
C TYR A 403 -15.99 -66.65 -34.11
N PHE A 404 -14.99 -66.29 -34.93
CA PHE A 404 -14.85 -64.93 -35.48
C PHE A 404 -15.87 -64.61 -36.57
N ALA A 405 -16.32 -65.60 -37.35
CA ALA A 405 -17.34 -65.42 -38.38
C ALA A 405 -18.75 -65.26 -37.79
N GLU A 406 -19.06 -65.94 -36.68
CA GLU A 406 -20.37 -65.89 -36.02
C GLU A 406 -20.58 -64.66 -35.13
N ASN A 407 -19.50 -64.04 -34.63
CA ASN A 407 -19.57 -62.87 -33.72
C ASN A 407 -19.20 -61.52 -34.38
N ALA A 408 -19.15 -61.44 -35.71
CA ALA A 408 -18.81 -60.23 -36.46
C ALA A 408 -19.95 -59.19 -36.56
N PHE A 409 -20.72 -59.00 -35.48
CA PHE A 409 -21.81 -58.03 -35.38
C PHE A 409 -21.78 -57.27 -34.05
N ASP A 410 -20.61 -56.76 -33.65
CA ASP A 410 -20.55 -55.66 -32.67
C ASP A 410 -19.28 -54.81 -32.86
N LEU A 411 -19.41 -53.76 -33.67
CA LEU A 411 -18.32 -52.79 -33.88
C LEU A 411 -18.10 -51.90 -32.65
N GLU A 412 -19.01 -51.91 -31.66
CA GLU A 412 -18.98 -51.08 -30.46
C GLU A 412 -18.23 -51.77 -29.30
N ALA A 413 -18.30 -53.10 -29.21
CA ALA A 413 -17.52 -53.89 -28.25
C ALA A 413 -16.00 -53.84 -28.54
N THR A 414 -15.60 -53.84 -29.82
CA THR A 414 -14.18 -53.80 -30.21
C THR A 414 -13.54 -52.44 -29.93
N MET A 415 -14.31 -51.34 -29.92
CA MET A 415 -13.80 -50.01 -29.57
C MET A 415 -13.73 -49.77 -28.04
N ARG A 416 -14.42 -50.56 -27.21
CA ARG A 416 -14.30 -50.50 -25.74
C ARG A 416 -13.05 -51.21 -25.21
N LEU A 417 -12.58 -52.26 -25.88
CA LEU A 417 -11.36 -52.98 -25.50
C LEU A 417 -10.05 -52.24 -25.83
N LEU A 418 -10.08 -51.23 -26.72
CA LEU A 418 -8.92 -50.38 -27.02
C LEU A 418 -8.82 -49.11 -26.16
N ARG A 419 -9.81 -48.84 -25.29
CA ARG A 419 -9.79 -47.71 -24.34
C ARG A 419 -9.44 -48.10 -22.89
N SER A 420 -9.39 -49.40 -22.55
CA SER A 420 -9.04 -49.86 -21.20
C SER A 420 -7.55 -50.17 -20.98
N ASP A 421 -6.68 -50.03 -21.98
CA ASP A 421 -5.27 -50.43 -21.90
C ASP A 421 -4.24 -49.28 -21.85
N ARG A 422 -4.67 -48.04 -21.56
CA ARG A 422 -3.75 -46.89 -21.31
C ARG A 422 -3.93 -46.17 -19.96
N LEU A 423 -4.77 -46.69 -19.06
CA LEU A 423 -5.00 -46.12 -17.72
C LEU A 423 -4.71 -47.11 -16.58
N ARG A 424 -3.64 -47.91 -16.70
CA ARG A 424 -3.03 -48.67 -15.59
C ARG A 424 -1.50 -48.66 -15.68
N ARG A 425 -0.89 -47.47 -15.71
CA ARG A 425 0.55 -47.27 -15.49
C ARG A 425 0.85 -45.81 -15.11
N ALA A 426 0.32 -45.37 -13.97
CA ALA A 426 0.77 -44.14 -13.28
C ALA A 426 0.16 -44.07 -11.86
N GLU A 427 0.31 -45.14 -11.06
CA GLU A 427 0.01 -45.12 -9.63
C GLU A 427 0.70 -46.32 -8.99
N ASP A 428 2.03 -46.26 -8.88
CA ASP A 428 2.81 -46.91 -7.81
C ASP A 428 4.29 -46.55 -7.93
N ARG A 429 4.95 -46.34 -6.78
CA ARG A 429 6.36 -45.95 -6.54
C ARG A 429 6.65 -44.44 -6.46
N ASP A 430 6.56 -43.88 -5.26
CA ASP A 430 7.78 -43.79 -4.42
C ASP A 430 7.42 -43.40 -2.97
N ASN A 431 7.52 -44.38 -2.07
CA ASN A 431 7.49 -44.17 -0.63
C ASN A 431 8.48 -45.16 0.00
N ARG A 432 9.64 -44.63 0.42
CA ARG A 432 10.67 -45.15 1.35
C ARG A 432 11.81 -44.14 1.26
N GLY A 433 12.22 -43.36 2.27
CA GLY A 433 12.26 -43.53 3.71
C GLY A 433 13.70 -43.22 4.16
N LEU A 434 13.84 -42.59 5.34
CA LEU A 434 15.04 -42.26 6.15
C LEU A 434 15.49 -40.80 6.16
N PHE A 435 15.19 -40.09 7.26
CA PHE A 435 16.19 -39.75 8.30
C PHE A 435 15.48 -39.23 9.56
N ARG A 436 15.72 -39.90 10.69
CA ARG A 436 15.36 -39.47 12.06
C ARG A 436 16.43 -38.51 12.57
N ILE A 437 16.02 -37.39 13.18
CA ILE A 437 16.83 -36.64 14.14
C ILE A 437 15.94 -36.37 15.38
N PRO A 438 16.40 -36.66 16.61
CA PRO A 438 15.58 -36.57 17.82
C PRO A 438 15.70 -35.22 18.52
N GLY A 439 14.67 -34.87 19.30
CA GLY A 439 14.87 -34.09 20.53
C GLY A 439 14.23 -32.71 20.56
N GLU A 440 12.97 -32.67 20.99
CA GLU A 440 12.42 -31.51 21.69
C GLU A 440 13.32 -31.14 22.88
N ARG A 441 13.72 -29.86 22.95
CA ARG A 441 14.05 -29.21 24.21
C ARG A 441 13.18 -27.97 24.36
N LYS A 442 12.16 -28.09 25.20
CA LYS A 442 11.53 -26.95 25.89
C LYS A 442 12.65 -26.13 26.56
N ARG A 443 12.75 -24.86 26.22
CA ARG A 443 13.45 -23.86 27.04
C ARG A 443 12.41 -22.88 27.59
N PRO A 444 12.60 -22.42 28.83
CA PRO A 444 11.56 -21.78 29.61
C PRO A 444 11.28 -20.37 29.11
N ALA A 445 10.06 -19.91 29.36
CA ALA A 445 9.64 -18.54 29.20
C ALA A 445 10.66 -17.58 29.85
N LEU A 446 11.37 -16.82 29.02
CA LEU A 446 12.00 -15.59 29.46
C LEU A 446 10.89 -14.56 29.69
N SER A 447 10.94 -13.89 30.83
CA SER A 447 10.00 -12.88 31.31
C SER A 447 9.44 -11.98 30.20
N MET A 448 8.12 -11.97 30.02
CA MET A 448 7.41 -11.06 29.12
C MET A 448 7.69 -9.62 29.53
N ALA A 449 8.52 -8.93 28.76
CA ALA A 449 8.37 -7.48 28.63
C ALA A 449 7.07 -7.26 27.84
N TYR A 450 6.07 -6.63 28.46
CA TYR A 450 4.83 -6.28 27.77
C TYR A 450 5.14 -5.51 26.49
N SER A 451 4.63 -5.99 25.36
CA SER A 451 4.81 -5.35 24.06
C SER A 451 3.71 -4.29 23.87
N CYS A 452 4.09 -3.01 23.83
CA CYS A 452 3.16 -1.90 23.60
C CYS A 452 3.30 -1.37 22.17
N ARG A 453 2.19 -1.23 21.45
CA ARG A 453 2.13 -0.59 20.12
C ARG A 453 2.27 0.92 20.30
N PRO A 454 3.26 1.59 19.67
CA PRO A 454 3.38 3.04 19.76
C PRO A 454 2.22 3.75 19.06
N ALA A 455 1.90 4.96 19.53
CA ALA A 455 1.02 5.92 18.86
C ALA A 455 1.76 6.57 17.67
N SER A 456 1.96 5.80 16.59
CA SER A 456 2.84 6.16 15.46
C SER A 456 2.32 7.33 14.61
N HIS A 457 1.03 7.67 14.70
CA HIS A 457 0.40 8.76 13.96
C HIS A 457 0.13 10.00 14.82
N ALA A 458 0.48 9.96 16.11
CA ALA A 458 0.47 11.14 16.98
C ALA A 458 1.45 12.21 16.46
N GLY A 459 1.06 13.48 16.57
CA GLY A 459 1.84 14.62 16.06
C GLY A 459 1.66 14.89 14.56
N SER A 460 0.91 14.05 13.85
CA SER A 460 0.62 14.23 12.41
C SER A 460 -0.88 14.14 12.09
N TRP A 461 -1.55 13.06 12.49
CA TRP A 461 -2.99 12.88 12.23
C TRP A 461 -3.87 13.46 13.35
N TYR A 462 -3.34 13.48 14.57
CA TYR A 462 -3.90 14.09 15.77
C TYR A 462 -2.76 14.63 16.65
N SER A 463 -3.05 15.55 17.57
CA SER A 463 -1.99 16.14 18.43
C SER A 463 -1.36 15.07 19.33
N ASP A 464 -0.02 15.05 19.43
CA ASP A 464 0.72 14.24 20.41
C ASP A 464 0.75 14.90 21.80
N ASN A 465 0.32 16.16 21.90
CA ASN A 465 0.20 16.86 23.17
C ASN A 465 -1.13 16.47 23.87
N GLU A 466 -1.02 15.75 24.97
CA GLU A 466 -2.16 15.29 25.78
C GLU A 466 -3.16 16.40 26.09
N ARG A 467 -2.69 17.58 26.51
CA ARG A 467 -3.55 18.69 26.93
C ARG A 467 -4.31 19.30 25.76
N GLU A 468 -3.63 19.47 24.62
CA GLU A 468 -4.26 19.98 23.40
C GLU A 468 -5.32 19.01 22.89
N LEU A 469 -4.96 17.73 22.78
CA LEU A 469 -5.85 16.68 22.31
C LEU A 469 -7.07 16.53 23.23
N ASN A 470 -6.86 16.56 24.56
CA ASN A 470 -7.95 16.51 25.52
C ASN A 470 -8.94 17.66 25.30
N ASN A 471 -8.44 18.88 25.15
CA ASN A 471 -9.28 20.07 24.95
C ASN A 471 -10.08 19.99 23.64
N GLN A 472 -9.46 19.51 22.55
CA GLN A 472 -10.14 19.33 21.26
C GLN A 472 -11.28 18.32 21.37
N LEU A 473 -11.00 17.13 21.93
CA LEU A 473 -12.00 16.09 22.09
C LEU A 473 -13.12 16.51 23.06
N ASP A 474 -12.79 17.17 24.17
CA ASP A 474 -13.78 17.71 25.12
C ASP A 474 -14.70 18.72 24.43
N GLN A 475 -14.14 19.62 23.62
CA GLN A 475 -14.93 20.63 22.90
C GLN A 475 -15.92 19.97 21.95
N TRP A 476 -15.49 19.00 21.15
CA TRP A 476 -16.37 18.31 20.21
C TRP A 476 -17.41 17.45 20.93
N LEU A 477 -17.03 16.66 21.93
CA LEU A 477 -17.95 15.81 22.70
C LEU A 477 -18.99 16.61 23.50
N ARG A 478 -18.68 17.85 23.92
CA ARG A 478 -19.63 18.73 24.60
C ARG A 478 -20.64 19.37 23.64
N SER A 479 -20.29 19.51 22.36
CA SER A 479 -21.18 20.09 21.34
C SER A 479 -22.28 19.12 20.87
N VAL A 480 -22.18 17.85 21.25
CA VAL A 480 -23.04 16.76 20.78
C VAL A 480 -24.04 16.33 21.86
N LYS A 481 -25.29 16.09 21.46
CA LYS A 481 -26.35 15.52 22.31
C LYS A 481 -26.32 13.99 22.29
N VAL A 482 -26.76 13.39 23.39
CA VAL A 482 -26.90 11.94 23.52
C VAL A 482 -28.32 11.57 23.08
N ASP A 483 -28.48 11.11 21.85
CA ASP A 483 -29.78 10.87 21.21
C ASP A 483 -30.00 9.39 20.83
N HIS A 484 -28.94 8.58 20.73
CA HIS A 484 -28.99 7.18 20.29
C HIS A 484 -28.02 6.30 21.09
N SER A 485 -28.25 6.21 22.40
CA SER A 485 -27.44 5.51 23.43
C SER A 485 -28.27 4.46 24.20
N PRO A 486 -27.67 3.41 24.81
CA PRO A 486 -26.24 3.05 24.81
C PRO A 486 -25.82 2.37 23.51
N ALA A 487 -24.85 2.96 22.81
CA ALA A 487 -24.38 2.44 21.54
C ALA A 487 -23.66 1.10 21.70
N ARG A 488 -24.15 0.09 20.98
CA ARG A 488 -23.56 -1.26 20.88
C ARG A 488 -22.62 -1.39 19.69
N VAL A 489 -22.88 -0.62 18.63
CA VAL A 489 -21.95 -0.43 17.51
C VAL A 489 -21.92 1.06 17.18
N ILE A 490 -20.77 1.57 16.76
CA ILE A 490 -20.66 2.88 16.12
C ILE A 490 -19.95 2.75 14.79
N ILE A 491 -20.33 3.59 13.81
CA ILE A 491 -19.51 3.87 12.63
C ILE A 491 -18.87 5.23 12.84
N SER A 492 -17.54 5.32 12.70
CA SER A 492 -16.77 6.54 12.90
C SER A 492 -15.68 6.70 11.83
N PRO A 493 -15.39 7.93 11.36
CA PRO A 493 -14.33 8.18 10.39
C PRO A 493 -12.93 7.94 10.97
N HIS A 494 -11.93 7.83 10.09
CA HIS A 494 -10.51 7.66 10.43
C HIS A 494 -9.56 8.55 9.61
N ALA A 495 -10.05 9.68 9.12
CA ALA A 495 -9.17 10.76 8.69
C ALA A 495 -8.49 11.46 9.88
N GLY A 496 -7.56 12.37 9.59
CA GLY A 496 -6.96 13.23 10.62
C GLY A 496 -8.02 14.07 11.35
N TYR A 497 -7.83 14.28 12.66
CA TYR A 497 -8.84 14.88 13.54
C TYR A 497 -9.22 16.31 13.16
N VAL A 498 -8.33 17.05 12.50
CA VAL A 498 -8.63 18.38 11.96
C VAL A 498 -9.80 18.34 10.95
N TYR A 499 -9.96 17.22 10.23
CA TYR A 499 -11.00 17.07 9.20
C TYR A 499 -12.27 16.43 9.73
N CYS A 500 -12.13 15.31 10.46
CA CYS A 500 -13.27 14.47 10.84
C CYS A 500 -13.49 14.36 12.35
N GLY A 501 -12.66 15.01 13.18
CA GLY A 501 -12.71 14.91 14.63
C GLY A 501 -14.06 15.33 15.20
N SER A 502 -14.60 16.47 14.76
CA SER A 502 -15.94 16.92 15.18
C SER A 502 -17.07 16.00 14.71
N CYS A 503 -16.91 15.33 13.57
CA CYS A 503 -17.90 14.36 13.08
C CYS A 503 -17.89 13.10 13.97
N ALA A 504 -16.71 12.53 14.24
CA ALA A 504 -16.54 11.34 15.08
C ALA A 504 -17.17 11.50 16.48
N ALA A 505 -17.14 12.71 17.05
CA ALA A 505 -17.77 13.00 18.34
C ALA A 505 -19.25 12.58 18.39
N TYR A 506 -19.99 12.68 17.28
CA TYR A 506 -21.40 12.31 17.22
C TYR A 506 -21.62 10.83 17.53
N ALA A 507 -20.76 9.95 17.01
CA ALA A 507 -20.78 8.52 17.29
C ALA A 507 -20.29 8.23 18.71
N TYR A 508 -19.12 8.73 19.08
CA TYR A 508 -18.47 8.45 20.37
C TYR A 508 -19.28 8.91 21.58
N LYS A 509 -20.02 10.02 21.46
CA LYS A 509 -20.88 10.54 22.53
C LYS A 509 -22.04 9.60 22.90
N GLN A 510 -22.38 8.65 22.03
CA GLN A 510 -23.46 7.70 22.28
C GLN A 510 -23.02 6.45 23.06
N ILE A 511 -21.70 6.24 23.23
CA ILE A 511 -21.19 5.16 24.07
C ILE A 511 -21.44 5.51 25.53
N ASP A 512 -22.04 4.59 26.28
CA ASP A 512 -22.19 4.70 27.74
C ASP A 512 -21.06 3.90 28.42
N PRO A 513 -20.06 4.57 29.01
CA PRO A 513 -18.92 3.88 29.62
C PRO A 513 -19.32 2.94 30.76
N SER A 514 -20.41 3.23 31.47
CA SER A 514 -20.83 2.47 32.66
C SER A 514 -21.18 1.01 32.37
N THR A 515 -21.44 0.68 31.11
CA THR A 515 -21.89 -0.65 30.68
C THR A 515 -20.84 -1.45 29.92
N ILE A 516 -19.78 -0.81 29.42
CA ILE A 516 -18.87 -1.41 28.41
C ILE A 516 -17.54 -1.86 29.02
N ASP A 517 -17.29 -3.16 29.01
CA ASP A 517 -16.03 -3.77 29.47
C ASP A 517 -15.05 -4.06 28.33
N ARG A 518 -15.55 -4.17 27.09
CA ARG A 518 -14.73 -4.56 25.94
C ARG A 518 -15.13 -3.82 24.68
N ILE A 519 -14.15 -3.24 23.99
CA ILE A 519 -14.36 -2.49 22.75
C ILE A 519 -13.63 -3.17 21.59
N PHE A 520 -14.40 -3.68 20.62
CA PHE A 520 -13.88 -4.23 19.38
C PHE A 520 -13.66 -3.09 18.38
N ILE A 521 -12.52 -3.07 17.70
CA ILE A 521 -12.19 -2.04 16.70
C ILE A 521 -11.96 -2.73 15.36
N LEU A 522 -12.88 -2.55 14.41
CA LEU A 522 -12.80 -3.11 13.07
C LEU A 522 -12.29 -2.02 12.11
N GLY A 523 -10.99 -2.05 11.81
CA GLY A 523 -10.35 -1.11 10.89
C GLY A 523 -10.02 -1.73 9.54
N PRO A 524 -10.30 -1.08 8.39
CA PRO A 524 -9.86 -1.58 7.09
C PRO A 524 -8.32 -1.50 6.95
N SER A 525 -7.74 -2.44 6.20
CA SER A 525 -6.31 -2.41 5.84
C SER A 525 -6.05 -1.50 4.65
N HIS A 526 -5.16 -0.51 4.82
CA HIS A 526 -4.69 0.38 3.76
C HIS A 526 -3.32 -0.01 3.21
N HIS A 527 -2.49 -0.68 4.01
CA HIS A 527 -1.08 -0.93 3.69
C HIS A 527 -0.81 -2.34 3.16
N VAL A 528 -1.60 -3.34 3.60
CA VAL A 528 -1.38 -4.74 3.26
C VAL A 528 -2.58 -5.36 2.57
N CYS A 529 -2.32 -6.12 1.51
CA CYS A 529 -3.32 -6.97 0.88
C CYS A 529 -3.61 -8.15 1.81
N LEU A 530 -4.70 -8.04 2.56
CA LEU A 530 -5.19 -9.08 3.46
C LEU A 530 -6.50 -9.61 2.90
N ASN A 531 -6.65 -10.94 2.79
CA ASN A 531 -7.90 -11.56 2.29
C ASN A 531 -8.86 -11.97 3.43
N GLY A 532 -8.43 -11.81 4.69
CA GLY A 532 -9.17 -12.17 5.90
C GLY A 532 -9.15 -11.03 6.94
N CYS A 533 -9.26 -11.39 8.21
CA CYS A 533 -9.06 -10.48 9.34
C CYS A 533 -7.80 -10.88 10.13
N ALA A 534 -7.07 -9.90 10.66
CA ALA A 534 -5.85 -10.12 11.43
C ALA A 534 -5.94 -9.50 12.83
N LEU A 535 -5.35 -10.19 13.82
CA LEU A 535 -5.30 -9.80 15.23
C LEU A 535 -3.94 -9.21 15.60
N SER A 536 -3.93 -8.33 16.60
CA SER A 536 -2.68 -7.75 17.10
C SER A 536 -1.85 -8.78 17.88
N LYS A 537 -0.52 -8.60 17.80
CA LYS A 537 0.46 -9.29 18.65
C LYS A 537 0.86 -8.48 19.88
N TYR A 538 0.48 -7.21 19.95
CA TYR A 538 0.80 -6.34 21.09
C TYR A 538 -0.11 -6.65 22.28
N ASP A 539 0.40 -6.39 23.48
CA ASP A 539 -0.32 -6.51 24.75
C ASP A 539 -1.12 -5.23 25.07
N SER A 540 -0.67 -4.08 24.58
CA SER A 540 -1.33 -2.79 24.74
C SER A 540 -1.09 -1.87 23.55
N TYR A 541 -1.95 -0.86 23.39
CA TYR A 541 -1.84 0.19 22.38
C TYR A 541 -1.69 1.53 23.09
N SER A 542 -0.60 2.25 22.81
CA SER A 542 -0.33 3.54 23.41
C SER A 542 -1.20 4.64 22.82
N THR A 543 -1.58 5.60 23.66
CA THR A 543 -2.26 6.85 23.26
C THR A 543 -1.65 8.02 24.02
N PRO A 544 -1.84 9.28 23.58
CA PRO A 544 -1.38 10.45 24.34
C PRO A 544 -1.98 10.58 25.75
N PHE A 545 -3.07 9.87 26.07
CA PHE A 545 -3.71 9.89 27.39
C PHE A 545 -3.20 8.76 28.29
N TYR A 546 -3.38 7.52 27.83
CA TYR A 546 -2.99 6.30 28.54
C TYR A 546 -3.01 5.09 27.60
N ASP A 547 -2.25 4.06 27.97
CA ASP A 547 -2.20 2.82 27.20
C ASP A 547 -3.49 2.01 27.35
N LEU A 548 -4.04 1.54 26.24
CA LEU A 548 -5.22 0.68 26.17
C LEU A 548 -4.79 -0.79 26.14
N VAL A 549 -5.31 -1.60 27.06
CA VAL A 549 -4.94 -3.02 27.18
C VAL A 549 -5.70 -3.86 26.15
N VAL A 550 -4.98 -4.72 25.42
CA VAL A 550 -5.56 -5.65 24.45
C VAL A 550 -6.10 -6.90 25.16
N ASP A 551 -7.34 -7.29 24.87
CA ASP A 551 -7.96 -8.48 25.46
C ASP A 551 -7.38 -9.78 24.85
N GLN A 552 -6.34 -10.31 25.50
CA GLN A 552 -5.65 -11.52 25.05
C GLN A 552 -6.51 -12.78 25.15
N SER A 553 -7.51 -12.83 26.02
CA SER A 553 -8.45 -13.96 26.08
C SER A 553 -9.33 -14.02 24.83
N THR A 554 -9.88 -12.88 24.44
CA THR A 554 -10.73 -12.77 23.25
C THR A 554 -9.92 -12.98 21.98
N ASN A 555 -8.69 -12.45 21.90
CA ASN A 555 -7.81 -12.73 20.78
C ASN A 555 -7.53 -14.23 20.64
N ARG A 556 -7.36 -14.96 21.74
CA ARG A 556 -7.22 -16.43 21.72
C ARG A 556 -8.48 -17.12 21.22
N GLU A 557 -9.65 -16.73 21.74
CA GLU A 557 -10.94 -17.28 21.27
C GLU A 557 -11.17 -17.03 19.77
N LEU A 558 -10.84 -15.84 19.28
CA LEU A 558 -10.89 -15.49 17.86
C LEU A 558 -9.87 -16.30 17.05
N TRP A 559 -8.63 -16.41 17.53
CA TRP A 559 -7.58 -17.22 16.90
C TRP A 559 -7.97 -18.70 16.76
N ASP A 560 -8.64 -19.25 17.77
CA ASP A 560 -9.07 -20.65 17.78
C ASP A 560 -10.16 -20.97 16.77
N THR A 561 -10.87 -19.97 16.26
CA THR A 561 -11.79 -20.14 15.11
C THR A 561 -11.06 -20.51 13.80
N LYS A 562 -9.73 -20.42 13.76
CA LYS A 562 -8.88 -20.61 12.57
C LYS A 562 -9.24 -19.70 11.40
N SER A 563 -10.00 -18.64 11.67
CA SER A 563 -10.45 -17.68 10.67
C SER A 563 -9.61 -16.39 10.69
N PHE A 564 -8.69 -16.23 11.64
CA PHE A 564 -7.89 -15.01 11.79
C PHE A 564 -6.41 -15.27 11.56
N GLU A 565 -5.74 -14.26 11.01
CA GLU A 565 -4.29 -14.18 10.91
C GLU A 565 -3.72 -13.28 12.03
N THR A 566 -2.40 -13.19 12.16
CA THR A 566 -1.78 -12.23 13.08
C THR A 566 -1.10 -11.11 12.30
N MET A 567 -1.27 -9.88 12.73
CA MET A 567 -0.56 -8.74 12.18
C MET A 567 0.95 -8.85 12.44
N GLU A 568 1.77 -8.45 11.47
CA GLU A 568 3.16 -8.12 11.76
C GLU A 568 3.23 -6.82 12.58
N LEU A 569 4.16 -6.75 13.54
CA LEU A 569 4.28 -5.60 14.44
C LEU A 569 4.44 -4.25 13.71
N ARG A 570 5.10 -4.26 12.55
CA ARG A 570 5.29 -3.08 11.69
C ARG A 570 4.01 -2.72 10.94
N THR A 571 3.30 -3.70 10.41
CA THR A 571 2.01 -3.50 9.73
C THR A 571 1.00 -2.91 10.70
N ASP A 572 0.94 -3.46 11.91
CA ASP A 572 0.07 -2.98 12.97
C ASP A 572 0.38 -1.51 13.31
N ALA A 573 1.66 -1.18 13.56
CA ALA A 573 2.09 0.18 13.84
C ALA A 573 1.94 1.13 12.63
N ALA A 574 1.96 0.64 11.40
CA ALA A 574 1.78 1.48 10.21
C ALA A 574 0.31 1.77 9.90
N GLU A 575 -0.62 0.91 10.32
CA GLU A 575 -2.04 1.08 10.03
C GLU A 575 -2.68 2.16 10.92
N HIS A 576 -3.36 3.11 10.29
CA HIS A 576 -3.99 4.24 10.97
C HIS A 576 -5.49 4.05 11.21
N SER A 577 -6.16 3.18 10.46
CA SER A 577 -7.61 3.02 10.53
C SER A 577 -8.12 2.57 11.90
N ILE A 578 -7.32 1.78 12.63
CA ILE A 578 -7.57 1.38 14.01
C ILE A 578 -7.08 2.49 14.96
N GLU A 579 -5.90 3.07 14.70
CA GLU A 579 -5.27 4.04 15.58
C GLU A 579 -6.10 5.31 15.78
N MET A 580 -6.75 5.81 14.72
CA MET A 580 -7.59 7.01 14.82
C MET A 580 -8.78 6.86 15.77
N GLN A 581 -9.14 5.62 16.14
CA GLN A 581 -10.20 5.35 17.09
C GLN A 581 -9.72 5.41 18.54
N LEU A 582 -8.42 5.20 18.80
CA LEU A 582 -7.89 4.99 20.15
C LEU A 582 -7.97 6.22 21.05
N PRO A 583 -7.60 7.45 20.61
CA PRO A 583 -7.72 8.62 21.48
C PRO A 583 -9.17 8.92 21.87
N TYR A 584 -10.12 8.76 20.95
CA TYR A 584 -11.54 8.90 21.23
C TYR A 584 -12.05 7.84 22.22
N ILE A 585 -11.66 6.58 22.05
CA ILE A 585 -11.98 5.50 23.02
C ILE A 585 -11.41 5.84 24.39
N ALA A 586 -10.13 6.19 24.48
CA ALA A 586 -9.47 6.55 25.73
C ALA A 586 -10.16 7.73 26.41
N LYS A 587 -10.62 8.72 25.63
CA LYS A 587 -11.32 9.89 26.14
C LYS A 587 -12.73 9.57 26.67
N VAL A 588 -13.53 8.84 25.90
CA VAL A 588 -14.91 8.51 26.33
C VAL A 588 -14.93 7.56 27.52
N MET A 589 -13.96 6.64 27.59
CA MET A 589 -13.84 5.66 28.67
C MET A 589 -12.98 6.15 29.84
N GLU A 590 -12.65 7.44 29.92
CA GLU A 590 -11.74 8.00 30.94
C GLU A 590 -12.17 7.66 32.39
N SER A 591 -13.48 7.61 32.64
CA SER A 591 -14.05 7.29 33.96
C SER A 591 -13.85 5.85 34.40
N ARG A 592 -13.53 4.95 33.47
CA ARG A 592 -13.29 3.52 33.68
C ARG A 592 -11.88 3.10 33.27
N ARG A 593 -10.93 4.03 33.28
CA ARG A 593 -9.53 3.76 32.93
C ARG A 593 -9.00 2.56 33.72
N GLY A 594 -8.56 1.52 33.00
CA GLY A 594 -8.03 0.28 33.58
C GLY A 594 -9.06 -0.81 33.88
N GLU A 595 -10.35 -0.54 33.66
CA GLU A 595 -11.45 -1.50 33.88
C GLU A 595 -12.05 -2.06 32.58
N PHE A 596 -11.59 -1.59 31.42
CA PHE A 596 -12.01 -2.06 30.10
C PHE A 596 -10.82 -2.48 29.25
N THR A 597 -11.10 -3.27 28.20
CA THR A 597 -10.09 -3.76 27.25
C THR A 597 -10.51 -3.49 25.80
N ILE A 598 -9.54 -3.53 24.88
CA ILE A 598 -9.79 -3.38 23.44
C ILE A 598 -9.46 -4.67 22.67
N VAL A 599 -10.13 -4.86 21.54
CA VAL A 599 -9.89 -5.96 20.60
C VAL A 599 -9.66 -5.37 19.20
N PRO A 600 -8.41 -5.01 18.84
CA PRO A 600 -8.09 -4.44 17.55
C PRO A 600 -8.07 -5.53 16.47
N ILE A 601 -8.86 -5.35 15.42
CA ILE A 601 -9.01 -6.29 14.31
C ILE A 601 -8.83 -5.53 12.99
N LEU A 602 -7.80 -5.93 12.25
CA LEU A 602 -7.55 -5.43 10.91
C LEU A 602 -8.36 -6.24 9.90
N VAL A 603 -9.23 -5.56 9.16
CA VAL A 603 -10.14 -6.17 8.18
C VAL A 603 -9.60 -5.95 6.78
N GLY A 604 -9.35 -7.03 6.06
CA GLY A 604 -8.88 -7.01 4.69
C GLY A 604 -9.98 -6.89 3.64
N SER A 605 -9.64 -7.26 2.40
CA SER A 605 -10.58 -7.42 1.30
C SER A 605 -11.33 -8.75 1.46
N LEU A 606 -12.59 -8.68 1.88
CA LEU A 606 -13.38 -9.85 2.20
C LEU A 606 -14.37 -10.19 1.08
N SER A 607 -14.41 -11.46 0.67
CA SER A 607 -15.49 -11.99 -0.17
C SER A 607 -16.82 -11.98 0.59
N PRO A 608 -17.98 -11.96 -0.08
CA PRO A 608 -19.29 -12.04 0.58
C PRO A 608 -19.43 -13.23 1.54
N SER A 609 -18.89 -14.40 1.16
CA SER A 609 -18.85 -15.58 2.01
C SER A 609 -18.01 -15.39 3.28
N ARG A 610 -16.87 -14.71 3.18
CA ARG A 610 -16.04 -14.37 4.35
C ARG A 610 -16.70 -13.30 5.22
N GLN A 611 -17.36 -12.30 4.64
CA GLN A 611 -18.12 -11.30 5.39
C GLN A 611 -19.20 -11.96 6.25
N ALA A 612 -19.97 -12.89 5.69
CA ALA A 612 -20.96 -13.68 6.44
C ALA A 612 -20.31 -14.54 7.52
N ALA A 613 -19.18 -15.20 7.23
CA ALA A 613 -18.47 -16.02 8.22
C ALA A 613 -17.97 -15.20 9.43
N TYR A 614 -17.34 -14.05 9.19
CA TYR A 614 -16.93 -13.14 10.26
C TYR A 614 -18.12 -12.52 10.98
N GLY A 615 -19.19 -12.15 10.26
CA GLY A 615 -20.44 -11.68 10.85
C GLY A 615 -21.00 -12.68 11.85
N ARG A 616 -21.06 -13.97 11.49
CA ARG A 616 -21.49 -15.04 12.39
C ARG A 616 -20.58 -15.18 13.61
N ILE A 617 -19.27 -15.03 13.44
CA ILE A 617 -18.31 -15.05 14.55
C ILE A 617 -18.57 -13.87 15.49
N PHE A 618 -18.78 -12.66 14.97
CA PHE A 618 -18.95 -11.45 15.78
C PHE A 618 -20.35 -11.29 16.39
N ALA A 619 -21.39 -11.91 15.81
CA ALA A 619 -22.74 -11.89 16.36
C ALA A 619 -22.80 -12.40 17.81
N ARG A 620 -21.97 -13.40 18.17
CA ARG A 620 -21.88 -13.90 19.56
C ARG A 620 -21.38 -12.85 20.55
N TYR A 621 -20.45 -12.00 20.10
CA TYR A 621 -19.87 -10.93 20.91
C TYR A 621 -20.79 -9.70 20.91
N LEU A 622 -21.50 -9.42 19.82
CA LEU A 622 -22.52 -8.39 19.76
C LEU A 622 -23.68 -8.66 20.74
N ALA A 623 -23.98 -9.94 21.01
CA ALA A 623 -25.01 -10.33 21.95
C ALA A 623 -24.71 -10.01 23.42
N ASP A 624 -23.43 -9.96 23.83
CA ASP A 624 -23.06 -9.62 25.21
C ASP A 624 -23.19 -8.10 25.42
N PRO A 625 -24.07 -7.60 26.32
CA PRO A 625 -24.30 -6.17 26.56
C PRO A 625 -23.05 -5.37 26.94
N ARG A 626 -22.00 -6.04 27.42
CA ARG A 626 -20.75 -5.40 27.86
C ARG A 626 -19.78 -5.09 26.73
N ASN A 627 -20.09 -5.51 25.50
CA ASN A 627 -19.26 -5.27 24.33
C ASN A 627 -19.74 -4.05 23.53
N CYS A 628 -18.82 -3.26 22.99
CA CYS A 628 -19.10 -2.23 21.99
C CYS A 628 -18.22 -2.47 20.76
N PHE A 629 -18.74 -2.20 19.56
CA PHE A 629 -17.99 -2.29 18.31
C PHE A 629 -17.77 -0.91 17.70
N VAL A 630 -16.53 -0.57 17.38
CA VAL A 630 -16.17 0.59 16.58
C VAL A 630 -15.82 0.13 15.17
N VAL A 631 -16.67 0.48 14.21
CA VAL A 631 -16.49 0.20 12.79
C VAL A 631 -15.90 1.43 12.14
N SER A 632 -14.64 1.33 11.73
CA SER A 632 -13.87 2.46 11.23
C SER A 632 -14.09 2.64 9.72
N SER A 633 -14.66 3.77 9.29
CA SER A 633 -14.88 4.06 7.87
C SER A 633 -15.03 5.55 7.57
N ASP A 634 -14.25 6.03 6.62
CA ASP A 634 -14.61 7.18 5.80
C ASP A 634 -15.57 6.74 4.68
N PHE A 635 -16.27 7.70 4.07
CA PHE A 635 -17.26 7.49 3.01
C PHE A 635 -16.66 7.84 1.64
N CYS A 636 -17.37 8.50 0.72
CA CYS A 636 -16.85 8.76 -0.61
C CYS A 636 -15.51 9.52 -0.60
N HIS A 637 -14.52 8.92 -1.26
CA HIS A 637 -13.27 9.57 -1.66
C HIS A 637 -13.42 10.01 -3.11
N TRP A 638 -13.78 11.28 -3.33
CA TRP A 638 -14.10 11.83 -4.64
C TRP A 638 -12.97 12.70 -5.19
N GLY A 639 -12.66 12.53 -6.48
CA GLY A 639 -11.70 13.33 -7.22
C GLY A 639 -10.72 12.48 -8.04
N HIS A 640 -10.02 13.13 -8.97
CA HIS A 640 -9.06 12.44 -9.86
C HIS A 640 -7.97 11.68 -9.09
N ARG A 641 -7.53 12.19 -7.92
CA ARG A 641 -6.51 11.52 -7.08
C ARG A 641 -6.95 10.16 -6.55
N PHE A 642 -8.25 9.91 -6.49
CA PHE A 642 -8.85 8.66 -6.03
C PHE A 642 -9.37 7.80 -7.18
N GLN A 643 -9.21 8.25 -8.44
CA GLN A 643 -9.76 7.62 -9.64
C GLN A 643 -11.28 7.42 -9.56
N PHE A 644 -11.97 8.29 -8.81
CA PHE A 644 -13.41 8.23 -8.63
C PHE A 644 -13.99 9.63 -8.78
N THR A 645 -14.60 9.90 -9.93
CA THR A 645 -15.22 11.20 -10.24
C THR A 645 -16.65 11.04 -10.71
N THR A 646 -17.33 9.99 -10.23
CA THR A 646 -18.75 9.75 -10.53
C THR A 646 -19.55 10.97 -10.11
N TYR A 647 -20.36 11.50 -11.03
CA TYR A 647 -21.10 12.73 -10.83
C TYR A 647 -22.43 12.64 -11.56
N ASP A 648 -23.51 12.68 -10.77
CA ASP A 648 -24.87 12.82 -11.26
C ASP A 648 -25.23 14.30 -11.38
N LYS A 649 -25.35 14.77 -12.62
CA LYS A 649 -25.67 16.16 -12.95
C LYS A 649 -27.07 16.58 -12.47
N SER A 650 -27.97 15.63 -12.21
CA SER A 650 -29.31 15.93 -11.71
C SER A 650 -29.30 16.48 -10.27
N CYS A 651 -28.25 16.20 -9.51
CA CYS A 651 -28.09 16.67 -8.12
C CYS A 651 -27.57 18.11 -8.00
N GLY A 652 -27.26 18.79 -9.11
CA GLY A 652 -26.69 20.14 -9.08
C GLY A 652 -25.16 20.11 -8.89
N GLU A 653 -24.63 20.72 -7.84
CA GLU A 653 -23.18 20.77 -7.59
C GLU A 653 -22.59 19.35 -7.35
N ILE A 654 -21.30 19.20 -7.62
CA ILE A 654 -20.60 17.92 -7.43
C ILE A 654 -20.69 17.46 -5.97
N SER A 655 -20.51 18.36 -5.00
CA SER A 655 -20.64 18.04 -3.58
C SER A 655 -22.01 17.51 -3.19
N ALA A 656 -23.08 18.02 -3.82
CA ALA A 656 -24.45 17.55 -3.63
C ALA A 656 -24.66 16.16 -4.25
N SER A 657 -24.04 15.87 -5.39
CA SER A 657 -24.04 14.52 -5.97
C SER A 657 -23.31 13.50 -5.08
N ILE A 658 -22.17 13.89 -4.50
CA ILE A 658 -21.44 13.08 -3.52
C ILE A 658 -22.32 12.82 -2.30
N GLU A 659 -22.94 13.86 -1.74
CA GLU A 659 -23.82 13.75 -0.59
C GLU A 659 -25.03 12.86 -0.88
N ALA A 660 -25.66 12.97 -2.04
CA ALA A 660 -26.77 12.11 -2.43
C ALA A 660 -26.35 10.63 -2.48
N MET A 661 -25.17 10.35 -3.06
CA MET A 661 -24.61 9.01 -3.15
C MET A 661 -24.27 8.43 -1.76
N ASP A 662 -23.64 9.22 -0.89
CA ASP A 662 -23.30 8.79 0.47
C ASP A 662 -24.55 8.62 1.34
N ARG A 663 -25.55 9.52 1.23
CA ARG A 663 -26.83 9.38 1.93
C ARG A 663 -27.60 8.16 1.49
N GLU A 664 -27.54 7.78 0.21
CA GLU A 664 -28.10 6.51 -0.26
C GLU A 664 -27.44 5.32 0.46
N ALA A 665 -26.10 5.32 0.56
CA ALA A 665 -25.37 4.28 1.32
C ALA A 665 -25.80 4.26 2.79
N MET A 666 -25.86 5.43 3.42
CA MET A 666 -26.24 5.60 4.83
C MET A 666 -27.64 5.07 5.09
N ASN A 667 -28.62 5.44 4.26
CA ASN A 667 -30.00 4.96 4.38
C ASN A 667 -30.10 3.43 4.25
N ILE A 668 -29.29 2.83 3.37
CA ILE A 668 -29.24 1.36 3.22
C ILE A 668 -28.58 0.70 4.44
N ILE A 669 -27.54 1.30 5.01
CA ILE A 669 -26.91 0.79 6.23
C ILE A 669 -27.89 0.87 7.41
N GLU A 670 -28.72 1.92 7.48
CA GLU A 670 -29.77 2.07 8.51
C GLU A 670 -30.84 0.96 8.45
N THR A 671 -31.07 0.33 7.29
CA THR A 671 -31.99 -0.82 7.20
C THR A 671 -31.40 -2.12 7.75
N LEU A 672 -30.10 -2.13 8.08
CA LEU A 672 -29.35 -3.30 8.53
C LEU A 672 -29.30 -4.47 7.52
N ASP A 673 -29.52 -4.20 6.23
CA ASP A 673 -29.51 -5.23 5.18
C ASP A 673 -28.12 -5.34 4.49
N PRO A 674 -27.38 -6.45 4.70
CA PRO A 674 -26.06 -6.65 4.08
C PRO A 674 -26.12 -6.84 2.55
N TYR A 675 -27.22 -7.37 2.00
CA TYR A 675 -27.36 -7.62 0.57
C TYR A 675 -27.65 -6.33 -0.18
N ALA A 676 -28.55 -5.50 0.34
CA ALA A 676 -28.84 -4.18 -0.22
C ALA A 676 -27.58 -3.30 -0.26
N PHE A 677 -26.75 -3.33 0.79
CA PHE A 677 -25.50 -2.57 0.81
C PHE A 677 -24.49 -3.08 -0.24
N ASN A 678 -24.38 -4.40 -0.40
CA ASN A 678 -23.50 -4.99 -1.42
C ASN A 678 -23.95 -4.64 -2.85
N ASP A 679 -25.26 -4.63 -3.11
CA ASP A 679 -25.79 -4.25 -4.42
C ASP A 679 -25.63 -2.75 -4.71
N TYR A 680 -25.75 -1.90 -3.68
CA TYR A 680 -25.38 -0.50 -3.74
C TYR A 680 -23.90 -0.32 -4.14
N LEU A 681 -22.98 -1.03 -3.49
CA LEU A 681 -21.55 -0.92 -3.78
C LEU A 681 -21.22 -1.34 -5.22
N LYS A 682 -21.81 -2.43 -5.72
CA LYS A 682 -21.63 -2.89 -7.10
C LYS A 682 -22.15 -1.88 -8.12
N ARG A 683 -23.28 -1.23 -7.83
CA ARG A 683 -23.91 -0.27 -8.75
C ARG A 683 -23.17 1.05 -8.79
N THR A 684 -22.79 1.60 -7.63
CA THR A 684 -22.23 2.95 -7.51
C THR A 684 -20.71 2.98 -7.58
N ASN A 685 -20.05 1.88 -7.24
CA ASN A 685 -18.61 1.81 -6.98
C ASN A 685 -18.12 2.87 -5.98
N ASN A 686 -18.98 3.33 -5.06
CA ASN A 686 -18.62 4.33 -4.06
C ASN A 686 -17.38 3.85 -3.27
N THR A 687 -16.43 4.76 -3.07
CA THR A 687 -15.09 4.49 -2.53
C THR A 687 -15.05 4.45 -1.01
N ILE A 688 -16.10 3.93 -0.36
CA ILE A 688 -16.19 3.74 1.09
C ILE A 688 -15.06 2.79 1.53
N CYS A 689 -14.09 3.32 2.29
CA CYS A 689 -12.88 2.57 2.64
C CYS A 689 -13.17 1.43 3.62
N GLY A 690 -14.07 1.64 4.59
CA GLY A 690 -14.53 0.65 5.57
C GLY A 690 -15.70 -0.20 5.09
N ARG A 691 -15.95 -0.32 3.77
CA ARG A 691 -17.04 -1.15 3.23
C ARG A 691 -17.04 -2.59 3.75
N HIS A 692 -15.87 -3.20 3.95
CA HIS A 692 -15.77 -4.58 4.46
C HIS A 692 -16.08 -4.67 5.96
N PRO A 693 -15.49 -3.83 6.86
CA PRO A 693 -15.96 -3.69 8.23
C PRO A 693 -17.48 -3.45 8.35
N ILE A 694 -18.05 -2.56 7.53
CA ILE A 694 -19.50 -2.28 7.51
C ILE A 694 -20.28 -3.53 7.11
N SER A 695 -19.89 -4.24 6.04
CA SER A 695 -20.56 -5.48 5.67
C SER A 695 -20.47 -6.55 6.75
N VAL A 696 -19.35 -6.67 7.46
CA VAL A 696 -19.20 -7.59 8.61
C VAL A 696 -20.14 -7.20 9.75
N MET A 697 -20.28 -5.91 10.04
CA MET A 697 -21.24 -5.39 11.01
C MET A 697 -22.68 -5.75 10.60
N LEU A 698 -23.08 -5.47 9.36
CA LEU A 698 -24.43 -5.77 8.87
C LEU A 698 -24.74 -7.27 8.97
N GLN A 699 -23.78 -8.13 8.58
CA GLN A 699 -23.92 -9.58 8.74
C GLN A 699 -24.02 -9.99 10.22
N ALA A 700 -23.23 -9.38 11.11
CA ALA A 700 -23.31 -9.67 12.55
C ALA A 700 -24.67 -9.27 13.14
N SER A 701 -25.22 -8.13 12.74
CA SER A 701 -26.55 -7.67 13.12
C SER A 701 -27.65 -8.61 12.64
N GLU A 702 -27.56 -9.08 11.39
CA GLU A 702 -28.50 -10.04 10.81
C GLU A 702 -28.48 -11.38 11.57
N TYR A 703 -27.29 -11.96 11.81
CA TYR A 703 -27.18 -13.20 12.60
C TYR A 703 -27.63 -13.01 14.06
N PHE A 704 -27.37 -11.83 14.64
CA PHE A 704 -27.86 -11.50 15.96
C PHE A 704 -29.39 -11.46 16.01
N HIS A 705 -30.04 -10.83 15.02
CA HIS A 705 -31.49 -10.76 14.91
C HIS A 705 -32.12 -12.14 14.70
N GLN A 706 -31.51 -12.99 13.87
CA GLN A 706 -31.99 -14.37 13.68
C GLN A 706 -31.90 -15.22 14.95
N ALA A 707 -30.89 -14.96 15.79
CA ALA A 707 -30.66 -15.72 17.01
C ALA A 707 -31.41 -15.16 18.24
N ASN A 708 -31.83 -13.89 18.21
CA ASN A 708 -32.39 -13.18 19.36
C ASN A 708 -33.62 -12.37 18.96
N ASN A 709 -34.65 -12.37 19.81
CA ASN A 709 -35.89 -11.60 19.55
C ASN A 709 -35.75 -10.08 19.86
N HIS A 710 -34.53 -9.53 19.75
CA HIS A 710 -34.24 -8.14 20.09
C HIS A 710 -34.38 -7.23 18.86
N ARG A 711 -34.76 -5.96 19.11
CA ARG A 711 -34.82 -4.92 18.07
C ARG A 711 -33.52 -4.12 18.09
N ALA A 712 -32.75 -4.24 17.02
CA ALA A 712 -31.62 -3.35 16.73
C ALA A 712 -32.09 -2.20 15.82
N SER A 713 -31.66 -0.98 16.11
CA SER A 713 -31.79 0.15 15.19
C SER A 713 -30.43 0.79 14.98
N PHE A 714 -30.11 1.11 13.72
CA PHE A 714 -28.94 1.90 13.36
C PHE A 714 -29.40 3.27 12.88
N GLN A 715 -28.70 4.33 13.27
CA GLN A 715 -28.97 5.69 12.82
C GLN A 715 -27.66 6.45 12.61
N PHE A 716 -27.54 7.14 11.47
CA PHE A 716 -26.52 8.16 11.27
C PHE A 716 -26.90 9.47 11.94
N LEU A 717 -25.95 10.06 12.64
CA LEU A 717 -26.12 11.22 13.51
C LEU A 717 -25.52 12.48 12.91
N ASN A 718 -24.49 12.34 12.07
CA ASN A 718 -23.85 13.46 11.42
C ASN A 718 -23.20 13.06 10.09
N TYR A 719 -23.12 14.02 9.17
CA TYR A 719 -22.47 13.88 7.87
C TYR A 719 -21.74 15.18 7.52
N THR A 720 -20.50 15.07 7.04
CA THR A 720 -19.66 16.20 6.64
C THR A 720 -18.77 15.80 5.47
N GLN A 721 -18.27 16.79 4.72
CA GLN A 721 -17.29 16.59 3.66
C GLN A 721 -16.06 17.44 3.95
N SER A 722 -14.86 16.92 3.65
CA SER A 722 -13.60 17.64 3.84
C SER A 722 -13.51 18.91 3.00
N ASN A 723 -14.21 18.95 1.86
CA ASN A 723 -14.29 20.08 0.95
C ASN A 723 -15.57 20.01 0.12
N GLN A 724 -16.12 21.17 -0.25
CA GLN A 724 -17.28 21.28 -1.13
C GLN A 724 -16.81 21.32 -2.59
N CYS A 725 -16.66 20.16 -3.23
CA CYS A 725 -16.25 20.05 -4.63
C CYS A 725 -17.23 20.76 -5.58
N ARG A 726 -16.73 21.63 -6.44
CA ARG A 726 -17.48 22.34 -7.50
C ARG A 726 -16.94 22.08 -8.89
N SER A 727 -15.65 21.73 -8.97
CA SER A 727 -14.95 21.44 -10.22
C SER A 727 -14.41 20.02 -10.25
N ILE A 728 -14.22 19.46 -11.44
CA ILE A 728 -13.60 18.15 -11.64
C ILE A 728 -12.15 18.08 -11.14
N HIS A 729 -11.50 19.24 -10.97
CA HIS A 729 -10.15 19.34 -10.42
C HIS A 729 -10.12 19.32 -8.89
N ASP A 730 -11.27 19.47 -8.23
CA ASP A 730 -11.36 19.39 -6.77
C ASP A 730 -11.26 17.93 -6.31
N SER A 731 -11.04 17.75 -5.01
CA SER A 731 -11.22 16.46 -4.36
C SER A 731 -11.76 16.65 -2.95
N SER A 732 -12.45 15.63 -2.44
CA SER A 732 -13.01 15.60 -1.09
C SER A 732 -13.06 14.17 -0.56
N VAL A 733 -13.14 14.05 0.76
CA VAL A 733 -13.49 12.82 1.46
C VAL A 733 -14.70 13.11 2.34
N SER A 734 -15.69 12.23 2.30
CA SER A 734 -16.89 12.31 3.14
C SER A 734 -16.70 11.58 4.46
N TYR A 735 -17.31 12.11 5.52
CA TYR A 735 -17.28 11.55 6.87
C TYR A 735 -18.70 11.43 7.40
N ALA A 736 -19.08 10.24 7.85
CA ALA A 736 -20.35 10.02 8.52
C ALA A 736 -20.11 9.38 9.89
N SER A 737 -20.98 9.67 10.84
CA SER A 737 -20.94 9.07 12.17
C SER A 737 -22.32 8.53 12.53
N GLY A 738 -22.37 7.30 13.00
CA GLY A 738 -23.62 6.60 13.31
C GLY A 738 -23.50 5.68 14.50
N SER A 739 -24.65 5.27 15.02
CA SER A 739 -24.78 4.45 16.24
C SER A 739 -25.81 3.36 16.00
N LEU A 740 -25.56 2.17 16.55
CA LEU A 740 -26.51 1.06 16.68
C LEU A 740 -26.87 0.88 18.15
N VAL A 741 -28.16 0.87 18.47
CA VAL A 741 -28.66 0.46 19.79
C VAL A 741 -29.44 -0.82 19.68
N ILE A 742 -29.31 -1.68 20.70
CA ILE A 742 -30.08 -2.91 20.83
C ILE A 742 -31.01 -2.74 22.01
N ARG A 743 -32.32 -2.78 21.77
CA ARG A 743 -33.33 -2.73 22.82
C ARG A 743 -33.87 -4.13 23.09
N PRO A 744 -34.19 -4.47 24.36
CA PRO A 744 -34.99 -5.64 24.68
C PRO A 744 -36.29 -5.58 23.85
N GLY A 745 -36.64 -6.72 23.24
CA GLY A 745 -37.79 -6.85 22.35
C GLY A 745 -39.11 -6.97 23.10
#